data_AF-A0AAJ2ELE9-F1
#
_entry.id   AF-A0AAJ2ELE9-F1
#
_cell.length_a   1.000
_cell.length_b   1.000
_cell.length_c   1.000
_cell.angle_alpha   90.00
_cell.angle_beta   90.00
_cell.angle_gamma   90.00
#
_symmetry.space_group_name_H-M   'P 1'
#
loop_
_entity.id
_entity.type
_entity.pdbx_description
1 polymer ?
#
loop_
_entity_poly.entity_id
_entity_poly.type
_entity_poly.pdbx_seq_one_letter_code
_entity_poly.pdbx_strand_id
1 'polypeptide(L)'
;MSSIRRKLAVLPAALLLHAGAALAQEAWREGTTYSAGATVTYNGRVYQALQTHTAYPGAGWTPSSTPTLWRDVGTAGGTPAPTPAPTPTPTPTPTPTPTPTPTPTPTPTPTPTPTPTPTPAGCYAAWSSSQTYAQPDSRVTYNGRNYRNKWWTQGDNPAQSGTYGVWEDLGACGGAPAPAPAPAPAPAPAPAPAPAPAPAPAPAPAPAPAPAPAPAPAPAPAPAPAPAPAPAPAPAPAPAPAPAPTPTPTPTPSPAPTPAYKPKITYIPEPAGYPTPAQFSATEKTLVDQTNGLIAIVRDALRVLPDDDVNAVVPGRAANPSNVRRVESIVNEQKFDQLFPVRDIHYSYVNFLRGVAKFPAYCGDYTDGRDALAICRKLLATSFAHFTQETGANWPTLTPAQVRSGYPDHNNAVLAKMPQDTPIPFWQQALWFLRESGYQEGSAVGAYQQCEPGSHATNWIFYACAKNSAGRYLDYFGRGAKQLSWNYNFGPFSQALYNDPNVLLDNPGRVADTWLNFASAIWFAVTPQTPKPPMTWAIDGTWKPNAVDLGNNMKPGFGATVFIINGGIECGKGGAEQPQVTNRINAYKEMARELNVTIPPEEPLGCANMRGFNEGSAAAIKAYLDKDYSWANGKPVTGCKVVDYGMPFSLINPGDYKACTDYFFRGKVEYNGQVVIDNTK
;
A
#
# COMPACT_ATOMS: atom_id res chain seq x y z
N MET A 1 -72.51 30.21 1.44
CA MET A 1 -72.24 29.56 2.75
C MET A 1 -70.76 29.25 2.83
N SER A 2 -70.17 29.53 4.00
CA SER A 2 -68.81 29.22 4.46
C SER A 2 -67.64 30.10 4.01
N SER A 3 -67.02 30.73 5.02
CA SER A 3 -65.77 31.48 5.05
C SER A 3 -65.02 31.06 6.32
N ILE A 4 -63.72 30.77 6.17
CA ILE A 4 -62.56 31.09 7.03
C ILE A 4 -62.64 30.88 8.56
N ARG A 5 -61.64 30.15 9.12
CA ARG A 5 -60.72 30.51 10.25
C ARG A 5 -59.77 29.32 10.51
N ARG A 6 -58.44 29.44 10.33
CA ARG A 6 -57.34 29.94 11.21
C ARG A 6 -57.05 29.14 12.52
N LYS A 7 -55.82 28.57 12.53
CA LYS A 7 -54.78 28.53 13.59
C LYS A 7 -54.69 27.36 14.61
N LEU A 8 -53.44 26.82 14.66
CA LEU A 8 -52.60 26.29 15.76
C LEU A 8 -53.07 25.13 16.66
N ALA A 9 -52.25 24.07 16.78
CA ALA A 9 -51.57 23.63 18.02
C ALA A 9 -51.05 22.16 17.90
N VAL A 10 -49.74 21.91 18.10
CA VAL A 10 -49.11 21.19 19.25
C VAL A 10 -49.27 19.65 19.26
N LEU A 11 -48.15 18.94 19.04
CA LEU A 11 -47.88 17.55 19.48
C LEU A 11 -47.52 17.58 20.99
N PRO A 12 -47.90 16.60 21.86
CA PRO A 12 -47.29 15.25 21.82
C PRO A 12 -48.09 14.04 22.42
N ALA A 13 -47.62 12.84 22.02
CA ALA A 13 -47.43 11.54 22.70
C ALA A 13 -48.32 11.01 23.85
N ALA A 14 -48.77 9.74 23.73
CA ALA A 14 -48.47 8.58 24.62
C ALA A 14 -49.30 7.35 24.17
N LEU A 15 -48.67 6.25 23.73
CA LEU A 15 -48.15 5.10 24.48
C LEU A 15 -49.21 3.98 24.70
N LEU A 16 -49.22 3.01 23.77
CA LEU A 16 -49.95 1.73 23.84
C LEU A 16 -49.04 0.65 24.42
N LEU A 17 -49.30 0.20 25.66
CA LEU A 17 -48.70 -1.01 26.23
C LEU A 17 -49.45 -2.24 25.71
N HIS A 18 -48.72 -3.05 24.93
CA HIS A 18 -49.15 -4.31 24.33
C HIS A 18 -48.92 -5.47 25.32
N ALA A 19 -49.95 -6.27 25.57
CA ALA A 19 -49.79 -7.62 26.12
C ALA A 19 -49.82 -8.65 24.99
N GLY A 20 -48.64 -9.23 24.74
CA GLY A 20 -48.39 -10.63 24.37
C GLY A 20 -49.46 -11.39 23.58
N ALA A 21 -49.60 -11.08 22.29
CA ALA A 21 -49.73 -12.12 21.29
C ALA A 21 -48.37 -12.18 20.56
N ALA A 22 -47.71 -13.32 20.55
CA ALA A 22 -46.54 -13.54 19.71
C ALA A 22 -47.02 -13.46 18.25
N LEU A 23 -46.97 -12.26 17.66
CA LEU A 23 -47.10 -12.06 16.23
C LEU A 23 -46.05 -12.97 15.58
N ALA A 24 -46.51 -13.91 14.76
CA ALA A 24 -45.62 -14.70 13.93
C ALA A 24 -44.76 -13.72 13.12
N GLN A 25 -43.46 -13.73 13.38
CA GLN A 25 -42.53 -12.74 12.88
C GLN A 25 -42.36 -12.94 11.37
N GLU A 26 -42.84 -11.98 10.56
CA GLU A 26 -42.90 -12.15 9.10
C GLU A 26 -41.51 -12.36 8.48
N ALA A 27 -41.40 -13.25 7.50
CA ALA A 27 -40.14 -13.44 6.78
C ALA A 27 -39.82 -12.22 5.91
N TRP A 28 -38.56 -11.80 5.87
CA TRP A 28 -38.14 -10.69 5.02
C TRP A 28 -38.40 -11.03 3.54
N ARG A 29 -38.95 -10.06 2.82
CA ARG A 29 -39.18 -10.06 1.37
C ARG A 29 -38.65 -8.78 0.74
N GLU A 30 -38.08 -8.94 -0.43
CA GLU A 30 -37.78 -7.84 -1.34
C GLU A 30 -39.09 -7.22 -1.87
N GLY A 31 -39.05 -5.94 -2.27
CA GLY A 31 -40.21 -5.15 -2.69
C GLY A 31 -41.11 -4.62 -1.57
N THR A 32 -40.76 -4.87 -0.30
CA THR A 32 -41.59 -4.49 0.86
C THR A 32 -41.03 -3.28 1.59
N THR A 33 -41.91 -2.40 2.08
CA THR A 33 -41.55 -1.29 2.98
C THR A 33 -41.64 -1.73 4.43
N TYR A 34 -40.54 -1.58 5.17
CA TYR A 34 -40.45 -1.88 6.59
C TYR A 34 -40.37 -0.58 7.38
N SER A 35 -41.24 -0.40 8.35
CA SER A 35 -41.15 0.71 9.30
C SER A 35 -40.02 0.49 10.29
N ALA A 36 -39.38 1.57 10.75
CA ALA A 36 -38.39 1.49 11.83
C ALA A 36 -38.98 0.77 13.05
N GLY A 37 -38.25 -0.20 13.58
CA GLY A 37 -38.66 -1.08 14.68
C GLY A 37 -39.36 -2.37 14.25
N ALA A 38 -39.78 -2.51 12.99
CA ALA A 38 -40.39 -3.74 12.48
C ALA A 38 -39.39 -4.90 12.52
N THR A 39 -39.86 -6.09 12.93
CA THR A 39 -39.01 -7.28 13.01
C THR A 39 -39.38 -8.29 11.93
N VAL A 40 -38.36 -8.83 11.27
CA VAL A 40 -38.51 -9.84 10.21
C VAL A 40 -37.60 -11.03 10.46
N THR A 41 -37.95 -12.20 9.92
CA THR A 41 -37.08 -13.38 9.95
C THR A 41 -36.34 -13.52 8.62
N TYR A 42 -35.02 -13.69 8.66
CA TYR A 42 -34.18 -13.93 7.48
C TYR A 42 -33.06 -14.90 7.83
N ASN A 43 -32.87 -15.96 7.05
CA ASN A 43 -31.89 -17.03 7.30
C ASN A 43 -31.93 -17.61 8.74
N GLY A 44 -33.14 -17.82 9.28
CA GLY A 44 -33.33 -18.41 10.62
C GLY A 44 -33.03 -17.47 11.79
N ARG A 45 -32.74 -16.20 11.51
CA ARG A 45 -32.48 -15.16 12.51
C ARG A 45 -33.52 -14.05 12.38
N VAL A 46 -33.77 -13.38 13.49
CA VAL A 46 -34.69 -12.25 13.56
C VAL A 46 -33.89 -10.98 13.43
N TYR A 47 -34.37 -10.05 12.61
CA TYR A 47 -33.77 -8.75 12.38
C TYR A 47 -34.80 -7.66 12.64
N GLN A 48 -34.39 -6.56 13.25
CA GLN A 48 -35.20 -5.38 13.47
C GLN A 48 -34.76 -4.26 12.53
N ALA A 49 -35.69 -3.67 11.78
CA ALA A 49 -35.43 -2.50 10.95
C ALA A 49 -35.01 -1.32 11.84
N LEU A 50 -33.86 -0.73 11.56
CA LEU A 50 -33.33 0.44 12.28
C LEU A 50 -33.95 1.75 11.78
N GLN A 51 -34.36 1.77 10.51
CA GLN A 51 -34.94 2.92 9.83
C GLN A 51 -36.07 2.45 8.90
N THR A 52 -37.04 3.32 8.65
CA THR A 52 -38.09 3.02 7.68
C THR A 52 -37.50 3.02 6.28
N HIS A 53 -37.62 1.92 5.54
CA HIS A 53 -37.06 1.78 4.19
C HIS A 53 -37.87 0.81 3.34
N THR A 54 -37.76 0.94 2.01
CA THR A 54 -38.30 -0.03 1.05
C THR A 54 -37.15 -0.86 0.51
N ALA A 55 -37.19 -2.18 0.68
CA ALA A 55 -36.18 -3.08 0.13
C ALA A 55 -36.41 -3.29 -1.37
N TYR A 56 -36.08 -2.32 -2.22
CA TYR A 56 -36.37 -2.39 -3.66
C TYR A 56 -35.75 -3.63 -4.34
N PRO A 57 -36.46 -4.27 -5.30
CA PRO A 57 -35.93 -5.40 -6.08
C PRO A 57 -34.58 -5.07 -6.72
N GLY A 58 -33.56 -5.90 -6.46
CA GLY A 58 -32.20 -5.78 -6.98
C GLY A 58 -31.26 -4.89 -6.15
N ALA A 59 -31.74 -4.26 -5.08
CA ALA A 59 -30.89 -3.40 -4.24
C ALA A 59 -29.96 -4.19 -3.29
N GLY A 60 -30.20 -5.49 -3.10
CA GLY A 60 -29.39 -6.34 -2.23
C GLY A 60 -29.51 -6.02 -0.74
N TRP A 61 -30.58 -5.32 -0.33
CA TRP A 61 -30.83 -4.89 1.05
C TRP A 61 -31.42 -5.99 1.94
N THR A 62 -30.76 -7.15 1.93
CA THR A 62 -31.15 -8.25 2.80
C THR A 62 -30.78 -7.93 4.25
N PRO A 63 -31.53 -8.43 5.26
CA PRO A 63 -31.26 -8.12 6.65
C PRO A 63 -29.86 -8.48 7.14
N SER A 64 -29.24 -9.53 6.58
CA SER A 64 -27.86 -9.91 6.93
C SER A 64 -26.78 -9.10 6.21
N SER A 65 -27.10 -8.45 5.08
CA SER A 65 -26.14 -7.70 4.25
C SER A 65 -26.21 -6.18 4.42
N THR A 66 -27.23 -5.66 5.12
CA THR A 66 -27.45 -4.21 5.30
C THR A 66 -27.63 -3.80 6.76
N PRO A 67 -26.55 -3.85 7.57
CA PRO A 67 -26.60 -3.56 9.01
C PRO A 67 -26.93 -2.09 9.35
N THR A 68 -26.89 -1.19 8.36
CA THR A 68 -27.37 0.19 8.50
C THR A 68 -28.89 0.29 8.52
N LEU A 69 -29.58 -0.68 7.91
CA LEU A 69 -31.04 -0.76 7.83
C LEU A 69 -31.62 -1.81 8.79
N TRP A 70 -30.82 -2.80 9.20
CA TRP A 70 -31.27 -3.96 9.98
C TRP A 70 -30.33 -4.28 11.14
N ARG A 71 -30.90 -4.64 12.30
CA ARG A 71 -30.19 -5.13 13.48
C ARG A 71 -30.58 -6.56 13.76
N ASP A 72 -29.62 -7.46 13.80
CA ASP A 72 -29.84 -8.85 14.25
C ASP A 72 -30.24 -8.87 15.73
N VAL A 73 -31.35 -9.52 16.05
CA VAL A 73 -31.88 -9.68 17.40
C VAL A 73 -31.86 -11.14 17.88
N GLY A 74 -31.23 -12.05 17.13
CA GLY A 74 -30.97 -13.44 17.54
C GLY A 74 -31.84 -14.48 16.83
N THR A 75 -31.83 -15.71 17.33
CA THR A 75 -32.61 -16.84 16.78
C THR A 75 -34.07 -16.79 17.22
N ALA A 76 -34.99 -17.11 16.32
CA ALA A 76 -36.41 -17.19 16.63
C ALA A 76 -36.68 -18.34 17.61
N GLY A 77 -36.73 -18.03 18.91
CA GLY A 77 -36.99 -18.99 19.99
C GLY A 77 -35.88 -18.99 21.03
N GLY A 78 -35.99 -18.12 22.03
CA GLY A 78 -35.09 -18.11 23.17
C GLY A 78 -35.25 -16.83 23.98
N THR A 79 -36.04 -16.91 25.05
CA THR A 79 -36.11 -15.89 26.11
C THR A 79 -34.70 -15.52 26.57
N PRO A 80 -34.35 -14.24 26.76
CA PRO A 80 -33.02 -13.85 27.20
C PRO A 80 -32.72 -14.43 28.60
N ALA A 81 -31.64 -15.20 28.72
CA ALA A 81 -31.12 -15.65 29.99
C ALA A 81 -30.46 -14.48 30.74
N PRO A 82 -30.68 -14.33 32.06
CA PRO A 82 -30.11 -13.22 32.82
C PRO A 82 -28.59 -13.33 32.92
N THR A 83 -27.94 -12.19 32.73
CA THR A 83 -26.49 -11.95 32.87
C THR A 83 -25.97 -12.38 34.24
N PRO A 84 -24.88 -13.18 34.35
CA PRO A 84 -24.22 -13.43 35.62
C PRO A 84 -23.54 -12.16 36.14
N ALA A 85 -23.66 -11.91 37.45
CA ALA A 85 -22.99 -10.80 38.13
C ALA A 85 -21.46 -10.98 38.12
N PRO A 86 -20.67 -9.88 38.00
CA PRO A 86 -19.22 -9.97 37.94
C PRO A 86 -18.61 -10.42 39.28
N THR A 87 -17.78 -11.46 39.23
CA THR A 87 -16.89 -11.87 40.33
C THR A 87 -15.71 -10.91 40.42
N PRO A 88 -15.32 -10.42 41.61
CA PRO A 88 -14.17 -9.52 41.73
C PRO A 88 -12.85 -10.24 41.40
N THR A 89 -12.14 -9.71 40.41
CA THR A 89 -10.77 -10.10 40.05
C THR A 89 -9.79 -9.63 41.14
N PRO A 90 -8.84 -10.47 41.61
CA PRO A 90 -7.84 -10.06 42.58
C PRO A 90 -6.90 -8.98 42.01
N THR A 91 -6.67 -7.94 42.80
CA THR A 91 -5.74 -6.84 42.53
C THR A 91 -4.30 -7.36 42.40
N PRO A 92 -3.57 -7.05 41.31
CA PRO A 92 -2.16 -7.42 41.19
C PRO A 92 -1.30 -6.61 42.18
N THR A 93 -0.44 -7.32 42.91
CA THR A 93 0.63 -6.76 43.76
C THR A 93 1.63 -5.98 42.89
N PRO A 94 2.05 -4.76 43.28
CA PRO A 94 3.00 -3.98 42.49
C PRO A 94 4.36 -4.68 42.40
N THR A 95 4.82 -4.93 41.18
CA THR A 95 6.20 -5.33 40.88
C THR A 95 7.11 -4.09 40.98
N PRO A 96 8.29 -4.16 41.65
CA PRO A 96 9.18 -3.01 41.77
C PRO A 96 9.72 -2.55 40.41
N THR A 97 9.58 -1.25 40.15
CA THR A 97 10.12 -0.54 38.98
C THR A 97 11.65 -0.56 39.00
N PRO A 98 12.35 -0.93 37.91
CA PRO A 98 13.80 -0.80 37.83
C PRO A 98 14.23 0.66 37.86
N THR A 99 15.21 0.97 38.71
CA THR A 99 15.87 2.27 38.84
C THR A 99 16.58 2.66 37.53
N PRO A 100 16.43 3.90 37.03
CA PRO A 100 17.09 4.33 35.80
C PRO A 100 18.61 4.41 35.97
N THR A 101 19.33 3.79 35.05
CA THR A 101 20.77 3.98 34.86
C THR A 101 21.04 5.39 34.32
N PRO A 102 22.00 6.17 34.86
CA PRO A 102 22.28 7.52 34.39
C PRO A 102 22.73 7.52 32.92
N THR A 103 22.09 8.38 32.13
CA THR A 103 22.45 8.67 30.74
C THR A 103 23.67 9.61 30.71
N PRO A 104 24.70 9.36 29.89
CA PRO A 104 25.83 10.28 29.77
C PRO A 104 25.41 11.63 29.19
N THR A 105 25.86 12.71 29.82
CA THR A 105 25.64 14.10 29.42
C THR A 105 26.27 14.38 28.04
N PRO A 106 25.56 15.03 27.09
CA PRO A 106 26.11 15.39 25.79
C PRO A 106 27.20 16.46 25.91
N THR A 107 28.32 16.23 25.23
CA THR A 107 29.38 17.21 24.99
C THR A 107 28.84 18.35 24.11
N PRO A 108 29.10 19.64 24.44
CA PRO A 108 28.58 20.77 23.65
C PRO A 108 29.14 20.75 22.22
N THR A 109 28.23 20.84 21.25
CA THR A 109 28.53 21.00 19.82
C THR A 109 28.98 22.44 19.54
N PRO A 110 30.08 22.67 18.78
CA PRO A 110 30.53 24.02 18.47
C PRO A 110 29.55 24.78 17.58
N THR A 111 29.34 26.06 17.90
CA THR A 111 28.56 27.03 17.14
C THR A 111 29.09 27.20 15.70
N PRO A 112 28.25 27.14 14.65
CA PRO A 112 28.71 27.34 13.28
C PRO A 112 29.11 28.80 13.03
N THR A 113 30.34 28.98 12.54
CA THR A 113 30.88 30.23 12.00
C THR A 113 30.21 30.57 10.65
N PRO A 114 29.84 31.83 10.37
CA PRO A 114 29.21 32.22 9.11
C PRO A 114 30.11 31.93 7.89
N THR A 115 29.51 31.39 6.84
CA THR A 115 30.16 31.10 5.56
C THR A 115 30.51 32.38 4.80
N PRO A 116 31.78 32.61 4.42
CA PRO A 116 32.17 33.78 3.63
C PRO A 116 31.80 33.61 2.14
N THR A 117 31.39 34.72 1.53
CA THR A 117 31.17 34.90 0.09
C THR A 117 32.43 34.52 -0.72
N PRO A 118 32.32 33.75 -1.83
CA PRO A 118 33.50 33.22 -2.51
C PRO A 118 34.33 34.32 -3.21
N THR A 119 35.62 34.31 -2.89
CA THR A 119 36.70 35.05 -3.57
C THR A 119 37.11 34.33 -4.88
N PRO A 120 37.49 35.04 -5.96
CA PRO A 120 37.90 34.42 -7.22
C PRO A 120 39.13 33.51 -7.08
N ALA A 121 39.07 32.31 -7.65
CA ALA A 121 40.18 31.34 -7.68
C ALA A 121 41.25 31.74 -8.72
N GLY A 122 42.53 31.45 -8.42
CA GLY A 122 43.66 31.68 -9.33
C GLY A 122 43.63 30.82 -10.61
N CYS A 123 44.51 31.11 -11.58
CA CYS A 123 44.53 30.43 -12.89
C CYS A 123 45.01 28.99 -12.77
N TYR A 124 44.37 28.07 -13.51
CA TYR A 124 44.88 26.72 -13.76
C TYR A 124 45.85 26.68 -14.95
N ALA A 125 46.41 25.50 -15.25
CA ALA A 125 47.26 25.28 -16.42
C ALA A 125 46.51 25.63 -17.73
N ALA A 126 47.23 26.17 -18.73
CA ALA A 126 46.60 26.57 -19.99
C ALA A 126 45.99 25.35 -20.73
N TRP A 127 44.78 25.52 -21.26
CA TRP A 127 44.17 24.50 -22.10
C TRP A 127 44.96 24.29 -23.38
N SER A 128 45.30 23.04 -23.67
CA SER A 128 45.85 22.59 -24.96
C SER A 128 44.82 21.75 -25.72
N SER A 129 44.69 21.99 -27.02
CA SER A 129 43.82 21.21 -27.91
C SER A 129 44.36 19.81 -28.20
N SER A 130 45.67 19.59 -28.08
CA SER A 130 46.29 18.28 -28.30
C SER A 130 46.30 17.39 -27.06
N GLN A 131 46.00 17.94 -25.88
CA GLN A 131 45.99 17.21 -24.61
C GLN A 131 44.63 16.53 -24.38
N THR A 132 44.68 15.28 -23.93
CA THR A 132 43.49 14.53 -23.51
C THR A 132 43.19 14.81 -22.03
N TYR A 133 41.94 15.19 -21.73
CA TYR A 133 41.43 15.39 -20.37
C TYR A 133 40.53 14.21 -20.02
N ALA A 134 41.15 13.11 -19.61
CA ALA A 134 40.47 11.82 -19.54
C ALA A 134 39.56 11.64 -18.31
N GLN A 135 39.81 12.39 -17.24
CA GLN A 135 39.03 12.36 -16.00
C GLN A 135 38.15 13.61 -15.92
N PRO A 136 36.88 13.48 -15.47
CA PRO A 136 36.06 14.66 -15.20
C PRO A 136 36.69 15.52 -14.10
N ASP A 137 36.41 16.82 -14.15
CA ASP A 137 36.94 17.85 -13.25
C ASP A 137 38.45 18.17 -13.41
N SER A 138 39.06 17.80 -14.54
CA SER A 138 40.34 18.37 -14.98
C SER A 138 40.16 19.86 -15.26
N ARG A 139 41.03 20.70 -14.68
CA ARG A 139 40.89 22.16 -14.71
C ARG A 139 41.93 22.83 -15.57
N VAL A 140 41.48 23.78 -16.38
CA VAL A 140 42.32 24.50 -17.34
C VAL A 140 41.96 25.97 -17.40
N THR A 141 42.89 26.80 -17.84
CA THR A 141 42.64 28.21 -18.18
C THR A 141 42.62 28.37 -19.69
N TYR A 142 41.58 29.01 -20.21
CA TYR A 142 41.51 29.39 -21.62
C TYR A 142 40.88 30.78 -21.76
N ASN A 143 41.49 31.67 -22.53
CA ASN A 143 41.03 33.06 -22.72
C ASN A 143 40.72 33.81 -21.40
N GLY A 144 41.58 33.68 -20.39
CA GLY A 144 41.45 34.38 -19.11
C GLY A 144 40.34 33.87 -18.20
N ARG A 145 39.79 32.68 -18.47
CA ARG A 145 38.77 32.02 -17.64
C ARG A 145 39.17 30.61 -17.31
N ASN A 146 38.80 30.17 -16.11
CA ASN A 146 39.01 28.81 -15.65
C ASN A 146 37.83 27.93 -16.11
N TYR A 147 38.11 26.71 -16.53
CA TYR A 147 37.10 25.73 -16.93
C TYR A 147 37.38 24.38 -16.28
N ARG A 148 36.34 23.56 -16.11
CA ARG A 148 36.47 22.12 -15.82
C ARG A 148 35.78 21.28 -16.88
N ASN A 149 36.35 20.14 -17.26
CA ASN A 149 35.65 19.21 -18.14
C ASN A 149 34.63 18.39 -17.34
N LYS A 150 33.43 18.19 -17.91
CA LYS A 150 32.35 17.40 -17.31
C LYS A 150 32.52 15.91 -17.57
N TRP A 151 33.26 15.55 -18.62
CA TRP A 151 33.62 14.18 -19.03
C TRP A 151 34.86 14.23 -19.94
N TRP A 152 35.29 13.06 -20.45
CA TRP A 152 36.45 12.93 -21.34
C TRP A 152 36.38 13.88 -22.54
N THR A 153 37.49 14.55 -22.86
CA THR A 153 37.61 15.38 -24.08
C THR A 153 39.06 15.51 -24.57
N GLN A 154 39.22 15.72 -25.87
CA GLN A 154 40.46 16.16 -26.52
C GLN A 154 40.08 17.07 -27.69
N GLY A 155 40.63 18.29 -27.74
CA GLY A 155 40.40 19.23 -28.84
C GLY A 155 39.13 20.11 -28.75
N ASP A 156 38.15 19.78 -27.90
CA ASP A 156 36.94 20.62 -27.73
C ASP A 156 37.29 21.96 -27.06
N ASN A 157 36.96 23.08 -27.70
CA ASN A 157 37.29 24.42 -27.22
C ASN A 157 36.43 24.80 -25.98
N PRO A 158 37.04 25.11 -24.82
CA PRO A 158 36.31 25.44 -23.60
C PRO A 158 35.36 26.63 -23.72
N ALA A 159 35.73 27.66 -24.51
CA ALA A 159 34.92 28.86 -24.69
C ALA A 159 33.66 28.63 -25.55
N GLN A 160 33.55 27.49 -26.23
CA GLN A 160 32.44 27.17 -27.14
C GLN A 160 31.51 26.08 -26.60
N SER A 161 31.81 25.48 -25.44
CA SER A 161 31.01 24.37 -24.91
C SER A 161 29.57 24.74 -24.54
N GLY A 162 29.27 25.99 -24.19
CA GLY A 162 27.91 26.38 -23.77
C GLY A 162 27.38 25.52 -22.60
N THR A 163 26.08 25.60 -22.31
CA THR A 163 25.49 24.94 -21.13
C THR A 163 25.55 23.40 -21.18
N TYR A 164 25.46 22.82 -22.37
CA TYR A 164 25.41 21.35 -22.58
C TYR A 164 26.73 20.73 -23.06
N GLY A 165 27.76 21.53 -23.36
CA GLY A 165 29.03 21.01 -23.84
C GLY A 165 29.97 20.57 -22.74
N VAL A 166 31.14 20.10 -23.17
CA VAL A 166 32.08 19.33 -22.37
C VAL A 166 32.76 20.16 -21.28
N TRP A 167 32.94 21.46 -21.51
CA TRP A 167 33.55 22.37 -20.55
C TRP A 167 32.52 23.20 -19.80
N GLU A 168 32.72 23.33 -18.49
CA GLU A 168 32.00 24.24 -17.61
C GLU A 168 32.91 25.42 -17.24
N ASP A 169 32.41 26.64 -17.41
CA ASP A 169 33.08 27.87 -17.05
C ASP A 169 33.02 28.12 -15.53
N LEU A 170 34.19 28.25 -14.92
CA LEU A 170 34.38 28.50 -13.48
C LEU A 170 34.61 29.98 -13.16
N GLY A 171 34.61 30.86 -14.17
CA GLY A 171 34.79 32.30 -14.00
C GLY A 171 36.16 32.81 -14.46
N ALA A 172 36.33 34.13 -14.38
CA ALA A 172 37.58 34.80 -14.77
C ALA A 172 38.73 34.42 -13.83
N CYS A 173 39.92 34.28 -14.41
CA CYS A 173 41.14 34.25 -13.64
C CYS A 173 41.83 35.64 -13.67
N GLY A 174 42.06 36.26 -12.51
CA GLY A 174 42.96 37.41 -12.39
C GLY A 174 42.92 38.13 -11.04
N GLY A 175 44.11 38.29 -10.42
CA GLY A 175 44.37 39.12 -9.23
C GLY A 175 45.75 38.82 -8.60
N ALA A 176 46.60 39.84 -8.43
CA ALA A 176 48.01 39.77 -8.00
C ALA A 176 48.21 39.26 -6.54
N PRO A 177 49.38 38.68 -6.19
CA PRO A 177 49.60 38.04 -4.89
C PRO A 177 49.80 39.06 -3.76
N ALA A 178 49.05 38.92 -2.66
CA ALA A 178 49.41 39.53 -1.38
C ALA A 178 50.52 38.68 -0.72
N PRO A 179 51.57 39.29 -0.13
CA PRO A 179 52.72 38.55 0.40
C PRO A 179 52.32 37.64 1.56
N ALA A 180 52.92 36.44 1.57
CA ALA A 180 52.67 35.40 2.56
C ALA A 180 52.97 35.87 4.00
N PRO A 181 52.07 35.63 4.98
CA PRO A 181 52.42 35.75 6.38
C PRO A 181 53.43 34.66 6.76
N ALA A 182 54.49 35.05 7.45
CA ALA A 182 55.49 34.15 8.02
C ALA A 182 54.85 33.15 9.03
N PRO A 183 55.37 31.91 9.16
CA PRO A 183 54.85 30.94 10.11
C PRO A 183 54.99 31.45 11.55
N ALA A 184 53.88 31.48 12.29
CA ALA A 184 53.90 31.74 13.74
C ALA A 184 54.35 30.48 14.51
N PRO A 185 55.09 30.61 15.63
CA PRO A 185 55.66 29.48 16.38
C PRO A 185 54.60 28.60 17.04
N ALA A 186 54.95 27.31 17.19
CA ALA A 186 54.12 26.29 17.84
C ALA A 186 53.76 26.67 19.30
N PRO A 187 52.50 26.52 19.74
CA PRO A 187 52.14 26.72 21.15
C PRO A 187 52.74 25.64 22.05
N ALA A 188 53.28 26.08 23.20
CA ALA A 188 53.73 25.21 24.27
C ALA A 188 52.54 24.48 24.95
N PRO A 189 52.76 23.28 25.53
CA PRO A 189 51.71 22.52 26.21
C PRO A 189 51.16 23.26 27.44
N ALA A 190 49.83 23.30 27.58
CA ALA A 190 49.15 23.88 28.74
C ALA A 190 49.30 22.99 30.00
N PRO A 191 49.36 23.57 31.21
CA PRO A 191 49.46 22.80 32.47
C PRO A 191 48.20 21.99 32.78
N ALA A 192 48.39 20.85 33.45
CA ALA A 192 47.31 19.96 33.89
C ALA A 192 46.36 20.65 34.90
N PRO A 193 45.03 20.45 34.80
CA PRO A 193 44.07 21.02 35.74
C PRO A 193 44.19 20.40 37.14
N ALA A 194 44.04 21.25 38.17
CA ALA A 194 43.97 20.83 39.57
C ALA A 194 42.67 20.04 39.87
N PRO A 195 42.67 19.10 40.84
CA PRO A 195 41.47 18.34 41.21
C PRO A 195 40.38 19.21 41.83
N ALA A 196 39.13 18.93 41.45
CA ALA A 196 37.95 19.63 41.96
C ALA A 196 37.64 19.26 43.44
N PRO A 197 37.11 20.19 44.26
CA PRO A 197 36.73 19.91 45.65
C PRO A 197 35.57 18.91 45.78
N ALA A 198 35.58 18.13 46.87
CA ALA A 198 34.56 17.14 47.19
C ALA A 198 33.18 17.81 47.47
N PRO A 199 32.06 17.23 47.00
CA PRO A 199 30.72 17.78 47.26
C PRO A 199 30.30 17.66 48.74
N ALA A 200 29.63 18.69 49.25
CA ALA A 200 29.03 18.70 50.57
C ALA A 200 27.80 17.74 50.67
N PRO A 201 27.52 17.14 51.84
CA PRO A 201 26.36 16.26 52.04
C PRO A 201 25.03 16.99 51.88
N ALA A 202 24.06 16.34 51.23
CA ALA A 202 22.71 16.85 51.02
C ALA A 202 21.87 16.88 52.33
N PRO A 203 20.99 17.88 52.54
CA PRO A 203 20.08 17.94 53.69
C PRO A 203 19.03 16.82 53.68
N ALA A 204 18.66 16.34 54.87
CA ALA A 204 17.65 15.31 55.07
C ALA A 204 16.24 15.77 54.64
N PRO A 205 15.41 14.90 54.03
CA PRO A 205 14.04 15.25 53.62
C PRO A 205 13.10 15.50 54.81
N ALA A 206 12.24 16.51 54.67
CA ALA A 206 11.16 16.80 55.62
C ALA A 206 10.03 15.75 55.57
N PRO A 207 9.35 15.43 56.70
CA PRO A 207 8.24 14.48 56.73
C PRO A 207 7.03 14.92 55.91
N ALA A 208 6.38 13.95 55.26
CA ALA A 208 5.19 14.15 54.44
C ALA A 208 3.93 14.53 55.29
N PRO A 209 3.05 15.43 54.81
CA PRO A 209 1.78 15.74 55.47
C PRO A 209 0.79 14.56 55.46
N ALA A 210 0.04 14.42 56.55
CA ALA A 210 -0.99 13.39 56.71
C ALA A 210 -2.20 13.62 55.77
N PRO A 211 -2.83 12.55 55.21
CA PRO A 211 -3.99 12.67 54.34
C PRO A 211 -5.24 13.20 55.06
N ALA A 212 -6.01 14.07 54.38
CA ALA A 212 -7.30 14.56 54.85
C ALA A 212 -8.42 13.49 54.70
N PRO A 213 -9.43 13.45 55.59
CA PRO A 213 -10.55 12.51 55.51
C PRO A 213 -11.47 12.75 54.31
N ALA A 214 -12.00 11.65 53.74
CA ALA A 214 -12.92 11.66 52.61
C ALA A 214 -14.33 12.18 52.98
N PRO A 215 -15.02 12.94 52.10
CA PRO A 215 -16.41 13.36 52.31
C PRO A 215 -17.43 12.20 52.23
N ALA A 216 -18.47 12.27 53.04
CA ALA A 216 -19.56 11.28 53.10
C ALA A 216 -20.51 11.33 51.87
N PRO A 217 -21.08 10.20 51.42
CA PRO A 217 -22.02 10.17 50.29
C PRO A 217 -23.40 10.77 50.60
N ALA A 218 -24.03 11.40 49.59
CA ALA A 218 -25.38 11.97 49.67
C ALA A 218 -26.50 10.89 49.51
N PRO A 219 -27.70 11.06 50.10
CA PRO A 219 -28.78 10.08 50.06
C PRO A 219 -29.54 10.02 48.71
N ALA A 220 -30.06 8.84 48.38
CA ALA A 220 -30.81 8.55 47.14
C ALA A 220 -32.31 8.94 47.19
N PRO A 221 -32.94 9.33 46.06
CA PRO A 221 -34.38 9.66 46.00
C PRO A 221 -35.31 8.45 45.91
N ALA A 222 -36.54 8.59 46.42
CA ALA A 222 -37.56 7.52 46.54
C ALA A 222 -38.45 7.34 45.27
N PRO A 223 -39.04 6.14 45.02
CA PRO A 223 -39.85 5.84 43.84
C PRO A 223 -41.37 6.05 44.03
N ALA A 224 -42.10 6.33 42.93
CA ALA A 224 -43.56 6.60 42.89
C ALA A 224 -44.42 5.38 42.44
N PRO A 225 -45.74 5.31 42.75
CA PRO A 225 -46.58 4.10 42.60
C PRO A 225 -47.41 4.02 41.30
N ALA A 226 -47.87 2.80 40.94
CA ALA A 226 -48.48 2.42 39.64
C ALA A 226 -50.01 2.13 39.68
N PRO A 227 -50.79 2.30 38.58
CA PRO A 227 -52.23 2.02 38.53
C PRO A 227 -52.67 0.78 37.70
N ALA A 228 -53.92 0.33 37.93
CA ALA A 228 -54.51 -0.98 37.54
C ALA A 228 -55.29 -1.03 36.18
N PRO A 229 -55.53 -2.22 35.57
CA PRO A 229 -56.13 -2.36 34.22
C PRO A 229 -57.57 -2.95 34.17
N ALA A 230 -58.27 -2.74 33.03
CA ALA A 230 -59.67 -3.12 32.73
C ALA A 230 -59.80 -4.00 31.45
N PRO A 231 -60.96 -4.66 31.18
CA PRO A 231 -61.06 -5.97 30.50
C PRO A 231 -61.23 -5.96 28.96
N ALA A 232 -60.93 -7.10 28.31
CA ALA A 232 -60.83 -7.30 26.85
C ALA A 232 -61.98 -8.14 26.22
N PRO A 233 -62.31 -7.98 24.91
CA PRO A 233 -63.35 -8.74 24.21
C PRO A 233 -62.84 -9.81 23.22
N ALA A 234 -63.79 -10.67 22.78
CA ALA A 234 -63.62 -12.03 22.23
C ALA A 234 -63.26 -12.16 20.72
N PRO A 235 -62.71 -13.32 20.26
CA PRO A 235 -62.13 -13.49 18.92
C PRO A 235 -62.95 -14.32 17.91
N ALA A 236 -62.61 -14.17 16.62
CA ALA A 236 -63.21 -14.83 15.44
C ALA A 236 -62.23 -15.82 14.74
N PRO A 237 -62.72 -16.72 13.84
CA PRO A 237 -62.11 -18.04 13.59
C PRO A 237 -61.12 -18.15 12.41
N ALA A 238 -60.34 -19.25 12.39
CA ALA A 238 -59.11 -19.46 11.63
C ALA A 238 -59.24 -20.25 10.29
N PRO A 239 -58.33 -20.07 9.29
CA PRO A 239 -58.27 -20.88 8.06
C PRO A 239 -57.07 -21.87 7.94
N ALA A 240 -57.21 -22.78 6.96
CA ALA A 240 -56.54 -24.08 6.77
C ALA A 240 -55.15 -24.08 6.08
N PRO A 241 -54.38 -25.20 6.08
CA PRO A 241 -52.94 -25.22 5.77
C PRO A 241 -52.54 -25.62 4.33
N ALA A 242 -51.33 -25.22 3.91
CA ALA A 242 -50.72 -25.40 2.57
C ALA A 242 -49.38 -26.21 2.62
N PRO A 243 -48.88 -26.74 1.47
CA PRO A 243 -48.07 -27.96 1.36
C PRO A 243 -46.53 -27.79 1.41
N ALA A 244 -45.81 -28.93 1.52
CA ALA A 244 -44.37 -29.05 1.83
C ALA A 244 -43.38 -28.75 0.67
N PRO A 245 -42.13 -28.31 0.96
CA PRO A 245 -41.14 -27.86 -0.03
C PRO A 245 -40.19 -28.94 -0.59
N THR A 246 -39.69 -28.68 -1.81
CA THR A 246 -38.76 -29.49 -2.65
C THR A 246 -37.27 -29.20 -2.36
N PRO A 247 -36.33 -30.16 -2.56
CA PRO A 247 -34.94 -30.03 -2.10
C PRO A 247 -33.99 -29.20 -3.00
N THR A 248 -32.94 -28.68 -2.34
CA THR A 248 -31.88 -27.74 -2.77
C THR A 248 -30.91 -28.29 -3.85
N PRO A 249 -30.44 -27.48 -4.82
CA PRO A 249 -29.43 -27.90 -5.80
C PRO A 249 -27.96 -27.89 -5.29
N THR A 250 -27.17 -28.78 -5.93
CA THR A 250 -25.78 -29.27 -5.74
C THR A 250 -24.71 -28.29 -6.33
N PRO A 251 -23.39 -28.38 -5.98
CA PRO A 251 -22.45 -27.26 -6.09
C PRO A 251 -21.65 -27.10 -7.41
N THR A 252 -21.15 -25.86 -7.56
CA THR A 252 -20.04 -25.27 -8.36
C THR A 252 -20.08 -25.34 -9.90
N PRO A 253 -19.99 -24.19 -10.62
CA PRO A 253 -19.84 -24.21 -12.07
C PRO A 253 -18.43 -24.63 -12.50
N SER A 254 -18.40 -25.45 -13.56
CA SER A 254 -17.24 -25.77 -14.40
C SER A 254 -16.56 -24.49 -14.92
N PRO A 255 -15.22 -24.46 -15.12
CA PRO A 255 -14.54 -23.31 -15.70
C PRO A 255 -15.16 -22.98 -17.07
N ALA A 256 -15.41 -21.69 -17.30
CA ALA A 256 -15.88 -21.19 -18.59
C ALA A 256 -14.92 -21.63 -19.71
N PRO A 257 -15.41 -21.98 -20.91
CA PRO A 257 -14.54 -22.35 -22.02
C PRO A 257 -13.54 -21.22 -22.29
N THR A 258 -12.25 -21.57 -22.37
CA THR A 258 -11.17 -20.63 -22.68
C THR A 258 -11.51 -19.92 -24.00
N PRO A 259 -11.55 -18.57 -24.03
CA PRO A 259 -11.85 -17.84 -25.25
C PRO A 259 -10.87 -18.21 -26.36
N ALA A 260 -11.37 -18.52 -27.56
CA ALA A 260 -10.57 -19.01 -28.68
C ALA A 260 -9.43 -18.06 -29.13
N TYR A 261 -9.42 -16.81 -28.67
CA TYR A 261 -8.35 -15.84 -28.92
C TYR A 261 -7.16 -15.98 -27.97
N LYS A 262 -7.22 -16.78 -26.91
CA LYS A 262 -6.08 -16.94 -26.00
C LYS A 262 -5.15 -18.05 -26.49
N PRO A 263 -3.83 -17.90 -26.35
CA PRO A 263 -2.89 -18.98 -26.59
C PRO A 263 -3.19 -20.17 -25.68
N LYS A 264 -3.17 -21.36 -26.25
CA LYS A 264 -3.28 -22.62 -25.53
C LYS A 264 -1.91 -23.29 -25.51
N ILE A 265 -1.44 -23.67 -24.33
CA ILE A 265 -0.23 -24.47 -24.21
C ILE A 265 -0.64 -25.94 -24.15
N THR A 266 -0.13 -26.75 -25.07
CA THR A 266 -0.24 -28.21 -25.06
C THR A 266 1.12 -28.82 -24.80
N TYR A 267 1.16 -30.01 -24.21
CA TYR A 267 2.39 -30.69 -23.88
C TYR A 267 2.46 -32.04 -24.59
N ILE A 268 3.57 -32.32 -25.26
CA ILE A 268 3.83 -33.68 -25.79
C ILE A 268 4.11 -34.65 -24.63
N PRO A 269 3.97 -35.97 -24.84
CA PRO A 269 4.32 -36.96 -23.84
C PRO A 269 5.76 -36.81 -23.33
N GLU A 270 5.98 -37.27 -22.10
CA GLU A 270 7.28 -37.18 -21.45
C GLU A 270 8.35 -37.94 -22.27
N PRO A 271 9.45 -37.29 -22.71
CA PRO A 271 10.50 -37.99 -23.41
C PRO A 271 11.20 -38.99 -22.47
N ALA A 272 11.84 -40.01 -23.05
CA ALA A 272 12.60 -40.98 -22.27
C ALA A 272 13.69 -40.30 -21.43
N GLY A 273 13.74 -40.60 -20.13
CA GLY A 273 14.68 -39.99 -19.19
C GLY A 273 14.27 -38.61 -18.67
N TYR A 274 13.04 -38.16 -18.90
CA TYR A 274 12.54 -36.93 -18.29
C TYR A 274 12.47 -37.04 -16.75
N PRO A 275 12.72 -35.95 -16.00
CA PRO A 275 12.65 -36.00 -14.54
C PRO A 275 11.28 -36.43 -14.00
N THR A 276 11.30 -37.26 -12.96
CA THR A 276 10.10 -37.64 -12.20
C THR A 276 9.58 -36.48 -11.35
N PRO A 277 8.32 -36.51 -10.90
CA PRO A 277 7.78 -35.48 -10.00
C PRO A 277 8.64 -35.27 -8.73
N ALA A 278 9.17 -36.34 -8.14
CA ALA A 278 10.04 -36.25 -6.97
C ALA A 278 11.36 -35.54 -7.27
N GLN A 279 11.94 -35.78 -8.46
CA GLN A 279 13.15 -35.08 -8.90
C GLN A 279 12.87 -33.59 -9.14
N PHE A 280 11.74 -33.23 -9.74
CA PHE A 280 11.34 -31.83 -9.90
C PHE A 280 11.20 -31.11 -8.55
N SER A 281 10.49 -31.71 -7.59
CA SER A 281 10.34 -31.13 -6.26
C SER A 281 11.68 -31.01 -5.53
N ALA A 282 12.57 -32.00 -5.66
CA ALA A 282 13.90 -31.94 -5.06
C ALA A 282 14.74 -30.81 -5.67
N THR A 283 14.76 -30.67 -7.00
CA THR A 283 15.50 -29.59 -7.68
C THR A 283 14.94 -28.22 -7.35
N GLU A 284 13.61 -28.03 -7.38
CA GLU A 284 12.99 -26.77 -6.99
C GLU A 284 13.35 -26.41 -5.54
N LYS A 285 13.31 -27.38 -4.63
CA LYS A 285 13.74 -27.18 -3.25
C LYS A 285 15.20 -26.73 -3.18
N THR A 286 16.12 -27.37 -3.91
CA THR A 286 17.53 -26.96 -3.95
C THR A 286 17.68 -25.51 -4.43
N LEU A 287 16.96 -25.11 -5.49
CA LEU A 287 17.00 -23.73 -5.98
C LEU A 287 16.44 -22.74 -4.96
N VAL A 288 15.36 -23.09 -4.25
CA VAL A 288 14.82 -22.27 -3.15
C VAL A 288 15.84 -22.15 -2.01
N ASP A 289 16.48 -23.25 -1.61
CA ASP A 289 17.48 -23.26 -0.54
C ASP A 289 18.69 -22.36 -0.88
N GLN A 290 19.09 -22.31 -2.15
CA GLN A 290 20.16 -21.41 -2.65
C GLN A 290 19.82 -19.92 -2.54
N THR A 291 18.55 -19.56 -2.32
CA THR A 291 18.15 -18.15 -2.13
C THR A 291 18.34 -17.65 -0.70
N ASN A 292 19.00 -18.44 0.17
CA ASN A 292 19.26 -18.11 1.57
C ASN A 292 17.99 -17.69 2.33
N GLY A 293 16.86 -18.34 2.03
CA GLY A 293 15.56 -18.09 2.66
C GLY A 293 14.77 -16.90 2.11
N LEU A 294 15.32 -16.09 1.18
CA LEU A 294 14.61 -14.93 0.63
C LEU A 294 13.29 -15.30 -0.03
N ILE A 295 13.24 -16.40 -0.80
CA ILE A 295 12.00 -16.87 -1.43
C ILE A 295 10.97 -17.31 -0.39
N ALA A 296 11.38 -17.89 0.73
CA ALA A 296 10.46 -18.27 1.80
C ALA A 296 9.81 -17.03 2.44
N ILE A 297 10.59 -15.97 2.68
CA ILE A 297 10.08 -14.69 3.20
C ILE A 297 9.09 -14.05 2.21
N VAL A 298 9.42 -14.05 0.92
CA VAL A 298 8.52 -13.53 -0.13
C VAL A 298 7.22 -14.34 -0.22
N ARG A 299 7.31 -15.68 -0.18
CA ARG A 299 6.13 -16.56 -0.19
C ARG A 299 5.21 -16.29 1.00
N ASP A 300 5.77 -16.05 2.18
CA ASP A 300 4.98 -15.69 3.37
C ASP A 300 4.33 -14.31 3.20
N ALA A 301 5.07 -13.34 2.65
CA ALA A 301 4.57 -11.99 2.40
C ALA A 301 3.42 -11.94 1.37
N LEU A 302 3.40 -12.87 0.41
CA LEU A 302 2.41 -12.95 -0.67
C LEU A 302 1.20 -13.82 -0.33
N ARG A 303 1.12 -14.37 0.89
CA ARG A 303 -0.10 -15.05 1.33
C ARG A 303 -1.25 -14.07 1.31
N VAL A 304 -2.38 -14.52 0.75
CA VAL A 304 -3.59 -13.73 0.67
C VAL A 304 -4.69 -14.28 1.56
N LEU A 305 -5.47 -13.39 2.15
CA LEU A 305 -6.65 -13.77 2.92
C LEU A 305 -7.80 -14.22 1.97
N PRO A 306 -8.64 -15.21 2.34
CA PRO A 306 -9.81 -15.57 1.56
C PRO A 306 -10.78 -14.40 1.34
N ASP A 307 -11.48 -14.38 0.20
CA ASP A 307 -12.36 -13.26 -0.16
C ASP A 307 -13.53 -13.09 0.83
N ASP A 308 -14.06 -14.16 1.42
CA ASP A 308 -15.12 -14.08 2.43
C ASP A 308 -14.66 -13.32 3.68
N ASP A 309 -13.44 -13.60 4.14
CA ASP A 309 -12.84 -12.92 5.28
C ASP A 309 -12.56 -11.44 4.98
N VAL A 310 -12.08 -11.14 3.76
CA VAL A 310 -11.89 -9.77 3.28
C VAL A 310 -13.21 -9.03 3.19
N ASN A 311 -14.24 -9.65 2.60
CA ASN A 311 -15.56 -9.03 2.46
C ASN A 311 -16.21 -8.74 3.82
N ALA A 312 -15.91 -9.55 4.84
CA ALA A 312 -16.37 -9.35 6.21
C ALA A 312 -15.64 -8.23 6.97
N VAL A 313 -14.57 -7.64 6.42
CA VAL A 313 -13.90 -6.48 7.00
C VAL A 313 -14.78 -5.23 6.87
N VAL A 314 -15.02 -4.59 8.01
CA VAL A 314 -15.72 -3.31 8.13
C VAL A 314 -15.05 -2.47 9.23
N PRO A 315 -15.11 -1.12 9.17
CA PRO A 315 -14.49 -0.26 10.16
C PRO A 315 -14.93 -0.57 11.61
N GLY A 316 -13.98 -0.63 12.53
CA GLY A 316 -14.17 -0.82 13.97
C GLY A 316 -14.54 -2.24 14.40
N ARG A 317 -14.62 -3.21 13.48
CA ARG A 317 -14.99 -4.59 13.84
C ARG A 317 -13.87 -5.26 14.62
N ALA A 318 -14.17 -5.71 15.84
CA ALA A 318 -13.21 -6.39 16.73
C ALA A 318 -12.58 -7.64 16.11
N ALA A 319 -13.31 -8.33 15.22
CA ALA A 319 -12.85 -9.51 14.50
C ALA A 319 -12.04 -9.21 13.22
N ASN A 320 -11.80 -7.93 12.88
CA ASN A 320 -10.91 -7.59 11.77
C ASN A 320 -9.52 -8.20 11.96
N PRO A 321 -8.80 -8.59 10.90
CA PRO A 321 -7.41 -9.09 11.00
C PRO A 321 -6.47 -8.16 11.78
N SER A 322 -5.38 -8.69 12.36
CA SER A 322 -4.47 -7.91 13.21
C SER A 322 -3.85 -6.71 12.51
N ASN A 323 -3.45 -6.88 11.24
CA ASN A 323 -2.90 -5.81 10.41
C ASN A 323 -3.94 -4.72 10.11
N VAL A 324 -5.21 -5.09 9.89
CA VAL A 324 -6.32 -4.14 9.73
C VAL A 324 -6.54 -3.35 11.02
N ARG A 325 -6.67 -4.02 12.17
CA ARG A 325 -6.85 -3.32 13.47
C ARG A 325 -5.69 -2.39 13.78
N ARG A 326 -4.47 -2.77 13.41
CA ARG A 326 -3.29 -1.91 13.52
C ARG A 326 -3.41 -0.67 12.65
N VAL A 327 -3.81 -0.82 11.38
CA VAL A 327 -4.07 0.33 10.49
C VAL A 327 -5.15 1.23 11.08
N GLU A 328 -6.26 0.67 11.56
CA GLU A 328 -7.36 1.44 12.18
C GLU A 328 -6.90 2.25 13.41
N SER A 329 -5.94 1.72 14.18
CA SER A 329 -5.35 2.43 15.33
C SER A 329 -4.45 3.61 14.94
N ILE A 330 -3.99 3.66 13.69
CA ILE A 330 -3.14 4.75 13.16
C ILE A 330 -3.97 5.73 12.34
N VAL A 331 -4.79 5.22 11.44
CA VAL A 331 -5.63 5.96 10.50
C VAL A 331 -7.03 5.39 10.59
N ASN A 332 -7.87 5.99 11.42
CA ASN A 332 -9.30 5.71 11.40
C ASN A 332 -9.97 6.42 10.20
N GLU A 333 -11.26 6.17 9.98
CA GLU A 333 -11.99 6.72 8.83
C GLU A 333 -11.94 8.26 8.78
N GLN A 334 -12.09 8.93 9.94
CA GLN A 334 -12.00 10.38 10.02
C GLN A 334 -10.62 10.91 9.61
N LYS A 335 -9.54 10.26 10.04
CA LYS A 335 -8.18 10.64 9.64
C LYS A 335 -7.95 10.36 8.15
N PHE A 336 -8.43 9.24 7.64
CA PHE A 336 -8.37 8.93 6.21
C PHE A 336 -9.05 10.01 5.36
N ASP A 337 -10.24 10.42 5.78
CA ASP A 337 -11.01 11.51 5.18
C ASP A 337 -10.27 12.86 5.20
N GLN A 338 -9.54 13.16 6.27
CA GLN A 338 -8.71 14.36 6.38
C GLN A 338 -7.45 14.30 5.50
N LEU A 339 -6.86 13.13 5.34
CA LEU A 339 -5.68 12.94 4.49
C LEU A 339 -6.04 13.01 3.00
N PHE A 340 -7.26 12.56 2.65
CA PHE A 340 -7.73 12.43 1.26
C PHE A 340 -9.11 13.07 1.06
N PRO A 341 -9.25 14.39 1.28
CA PRO A 341 -10.55 15.08 1.21
C PRO A 341 -11.11 15.17 -0.21
N VAL A 342 -10.30 15.01 -1.25
CA VAL A 342 -10.72 15.14 -2.66
C VAL A 342 -10.59 13.86 -3.47
N ARG A 343 -10.43 12.72 -2.80
CA ARG A 343 -10.34 11.43 -3.48
C ARG A 343 -11.61 11.10 -4.26
N ASP A 344 -11.47 10.28 -5.29
CA ASP A 344 -12.61 9.63 -5.94
C ASP A 344 -13.35 8.73 -4.94
N ILE A 345 -14.68 8.72 -5.00
CA ILE A 345 -15.57 8.00 -4.09
C ILE A 345 -15.29 6.48 -4.01
N HIS A 346 -14.71 5.88 -5.06
CA HIS A 346 -14.35 4.45 -5.07
C HIS A 346 -13.17 4.14 -4.13
N TYR A 347 -12.35 5.13 -3.81
CA TYR A 347 -11.33 5.04 -2.76
C TYR A 347 -11.96 5.21 -1.37
N SER A 348 -12.90 4.34 -1.02
CA SER A 348 -13.53 4.34 0.30
C SER A 348 -12.61 3.78 1.38
N TYR A 349 -12.80 4.19 2.63
CA TYR A 349 -12.01 3.69 3.75
C TYR A 349 -12.20 2.17 3.95
N VAL A 350 -13.41 1.64 3.75
CA VAL A 350 -13.64 0.19 3.79
C VAL A 350 -12.87 -0.54 2.68
N ASN A 351 -12.77 0.01 1.47
CA ASN A 351 -11.97 -0.58 0.40
C ASN A 351 -10.47 -0.55 0.74
N PHE A 352 -10.00 0.51 1.39
CA PHE A 352 -8.63 0.58 1.92
C PHE A 352 -8.36 -0.52 2.95
N LEU A 353 -9.23 -0.68 3.96
CA LEU A 353 -9.11 -1.74 4.96
C LEU A 353 -9.16 -3.14 4.34
N ARG A 354 -10.00 -3.36 3.33
CA ARG A 354 -10.09 -4.63 2.59
C ARG A 354 -8.83 -4.93 1.77
N GLY A 355 -8.24 -3.91 1.13
CA GLY A 355 -6.94 -4.03 0.49
C GLY A 355 -5.84 -4.45 1.47
N VAL A 356 -5.81 -3.84 2.66
CA VAL A 356 -4.89 -4.22 3.76
C VAL A 356 -5.17 -5.65 4.22
N ALA A 357 -6.43 -6.02 4.43
CA ALA A 357 -6.82 -7.36 4.86
C ALA A 357 -6.37 -8.45 3.89
N LYS A 358 -6.47 -8.19 2.57
CA LYS A 358 -6.10 -9.17 1.55
C LYS A 358 -4.64 -9.58 1.64
N PHE A 359 -3.75 -8.71 2.08
CA PHE A 359 -2.31 -8.97 2.22
C PHE A 359 -1.84 -8.79 3.67
N PRO A 360 -1.96 -9.82 4.53
CA PRO A 360 -1.63 -9.75 5.96
C PRO A 360 -0.21 -9.25 6.28
N ALA A 361 0.75 -9.44 5.38
CA ALA A 361 2.12 -8.97 5.54
C ALA A 361 2.25 -7.44 5.51
N TYR A 362 1.36 -6.74 4.81
CA TYR A 362 1.34 -5.29 4.83
C TYR A 362 0.79 -4.81 6.17
N CYS A 363 1.60 -4.01 6.88
CA CYS A 363 1.36 -3.69 8.29
C CYS A 363 1.20 -4.95 9.16
N GLY A 364 1.94 -6.03 8.87
CA GLY A 364 1.88 -7.29 9.60
C GLY A 364 2.53 -7.27 10.99
N ASP A 365 2.43 -8.42 11.68
CA ASP A 365 3.13 -8.70 12.93
C ASP A 365 4.59 -9.12 12.67
N TYR A 366 5.48 -8.87 13.64
CA TYR A 366 6.89 -9.29 13.58
C TYR A 366 7.24 -10.12 14.81
N THR A 367 7.90 -11.26 14.61
CA THR A 367 8.34 -12.16 15.69
C THR A 367 9.79 -11.92 16.14
N ASP A 368 10.48 -11.00 15.47
CA ASP A 368 11.92 -10.71 15.67
C ASP A 368 12.17 -9.44 16.50
N GLY A 369 11.14 -8.95 17.20
CA GLY A 369 11.23 -7.77 18.08
C GLY A 369 11.11 -6.42 17.38
N ARG A 370 10.88 -6.39 16.06
CA ARG A 370 10.57 -5.15 15.35
C ARG A 370 9.24 -4.53 15.82
N ASP A 371 9.21 -3.20 15.91
CA ASP A 371 8.01 -2.45 16.27
C ASP A 371 7.03 -2.39 15.09
N ALA A 372 6.05 -3.31 15.11
CA ALA A 372 5.02 -3.41 14.08
C ALA A 372 4.20 -2.12 13.92
N LEU A 373 3.94 -1.39 15.02
CA LEU A 373 3.14 -0.16 14.98
C LEU A 373 3.93 0.97 14.31
N ALA A 374 5.18 1.19 14.72
CA ALA A 374 6.04 2.20 14.12
C ALA A 374 6.32 1.92 12.63
N ILE A 375 6.59 0.66 12.28
CA ILE A 375 6.78 0.24 10.89
C ILE A 375 5.50 0.47 10.08
N CYS A 376 4.33 0.11 10.62
CA CYS A 376 3.07 0.35 9.92
C CYS A 376 2.81 1.84 9.68
N ARG A 377 3.07 2.72 10.67
CA ARG A 377 2.97 4.18 10.46
C ARG A 377 3.85 4.63 9.28
N LYS A 378 5.08 4.14 9.21
CA LYS A 378 6.02 4.47 8.13
C LYS A 378 5.58 3.92 6.78
N LEU A 379 5.13 2.66 6.72
CA LEU A 379 4.58 2.05 5.50
C LEU A 379 3.38 2.83 4.94
N LEU A 380 2.47 3.24 5.82
CA LEU A 380 1.32 4.08 5.46
C LEU A 380 1.77 5.44 4.93
N ALA A 381 2.67 6.13 5.65
CA ALA A 381 3.20 7.43 5.21
C ALA A 381 3.88 7.33 3.83
N THR A 382 4.70 6.30 3.62
CA THR A 382 5.35 6.01 2.35
C THR A 382 4.33 5.76 1.24
N SER A 383 3.34 4.90 1.48
CA SER A 383 2.35 4.52 0.45
C SER A 383 1.48 5.71 0.07
N PHE A 384 1.01 6.48 1.06
CA PHE A 384 0.19 7.66 0.83
C PHE A 384 0.93 8.76 0.07
N ALA A 385 2.22 8.96 0.36
CA ALA A 385 3.06 9.89 -0.40
C ALA A 385 3.26 9.46 -1.86
N HIS A 386 3.41 8.15 -2.11
CA HIS A 386 3.43 7.65 -3.47
C HIS A 386 2.08 7.88 -4.16
N PHE A 387 0.95 7.63 -3.49
CA PHE A 387 -0.38 7.87 -4.06
C PHE A 387 -0.59 9.31 -4.51
N THR A 388 -0.03 10.30 -3.79
CA THR A 388 -0.05 11.72 -4.21
C THR A 388 0.55 11.91 -5.60
N GLN A 389 1.71 11.30 -5.87
CA GLN A 389 2.37 11.42 -7.16
C GLN A 389 1.71 10.54 -8.25
N GLU A 390 1.24 9.34 -7.91
CA GLU A 390 0.65 8.42 -8.90
C GLU A 390 -0.76 8.84 -9.34
N THR A 391 -1.57 9.35 -8.39
CA THR A 391 -3.02 9.53 -8.60
C THR A 391 -3.53 10.88 -8.17
N GLY A 392 -2.67 11.78 -7.67
CA GLY A 392 -3.12 13.08 -7.19
C GLY A 392 -3.52 14.03 -8.31
N ALA A 393 -4.45 14.93 -8.01
CA ALA A 393 -4.81 16.02 -8.95
C ALA A 393 -3.58 16.91 -9.24
N ASN A 394 -2.81 17.21 -8.20
CA ASN A 394 -1.58 18.02 -8.26
C ASN A 394 -1.81 19.42 -8.86
N TRP A 395 -2.97 20.02 -8.57
CA TRP A 395 -3.37 21.33 -9.05
C TRP A 395 -3.18 22.38 -7.95
N PRO A 396 -2.27 23.37 -8.13
CA PRO A 396 -1.98 24.38 -7.09
C PRO A 396 -3.17 25.23 -6.66
N THR A 397 -4.17 25.35 -7.52
CA THR A 397 -5.34 26.23 -7.34
C THR A 397 -6.61 25.48 -6.97
N LEU A 398 -6.55 24.16 -6.75
CA LEU A 398 -7.73 23.34 -6.45
C LEU A 398 -8.36 23.76 -5.11
N THR A 399 -9.62 24.19 -5.14
CA THR A 399 -10.39 24.55 -3.94
C THR A 399 -11.59 23.62 -3.73
N PRO A 400 -12.12 23.48 -2.51
CA PRO A 400 -13.33 22.69 -2.28
C PRO A 400 -14.54 23.16 -3.12
N ALA A 401 -14.69 24.46 -3.39
CA ALA A 401 -15.75 24.99 -4.26
C ALA A 401 -15.64 24.48 -5.71
N GLN A 402 -14.43 24.39 -6.25
CA GLN A 402 -14.19 23.86 -7.60
C GLN A 402 -14.50 22.36 -7.65
N VAL A 403 -14.07 21.60 -6.64
CA VAL A 403 -14.37 20.16 -6.56
C VAL A 403 -15.87 19.93 -6.54
N ARG A 404 -16.60 20.64 -5.68
CA ARG A 404 -18.06 20.47 -5.53
C ARG A 404 -18.87 20.84 -6.77
N SER A 405 -18.40 21.81 -7.55
CA SER A 405 -19.12 22.28 -8.75
C SER A 405 -18.74 21.53 -10.03
N GLY A 406 -17.49 21.05 -10.13
CA GLY A 406 -16.97 20.42 -11.35
C GLY A 406 -16.83 18.90 -11.30
N TYR A 407 -16.78 18.30 -10.12
CA TYR A 407 -16.34 16.90 -9.93
C TYR A 407 -17.24 16.13 -8.95
N PRO A 408 -18.41 15.65 -9.39
CA PRO A 408 -19.40 15.03 -8.51
C PRO A 408 -18.89 13.78 -7.79
N ASP A 409 -18.06 12.97 -8.43
CA ASP A 409 -17.50 11.73 -7.86
C ASP A 409 -16.44 11.98 -6.76
N HIS A 410 -16.08 13.24 -6.54
CA HIS A 410 -15.15 13.67 -5.48
C HIS A 410 -15.87 14.42 -4.36
N ASN A 411 -17.17 14.74 -4.55
CA ASN A 411 -17.94 15.51 -3.59
C ASN A 411 -18.33 14.65 -2.38
N ASN A 412 -17.88 15.05 -1.19
CA ASN A 412 -18.11 14.31 0.03
C ASN A 412 -18.34 15.25 1.24
N ALA A 413 -18.73 14.65 2.37
CA ALA A 413 -19.06 15.40 3.59
C ALA A 413 -17.88 16.16 4.22
N VAL A 414 -16.63 15.77 3.91
CA VAL A 414 -15.43 16.44 4.39
C VAL A 414 -15.27 17.79 3.70
N LEU A 415 -15.41 17.82 2.37
CA LEU A 415 -15.30 19.04 1.56
C LEU A 415 -16.35 20.09 1.94
N ALA A 416 -17.54 19.66 2.34
CA ALA A 416 -18.59 20.56 2.80
C ALA A 416 -18.20 21.33 4.08
N LYS A 417 -17.27 20.82 4.88
CA LYS A 417 -16.79 21.43 6.13
C LYS A 417 -15.51 22.25 5.97
N MET A 418 -14.83 22.14 4.81
CA MET A 418 -13.61 22.87 4.53
C MET A 418 -13.91 24.32 4.08
N PRO A 419 -12.99 25.28 4.30
CA PRO A 419 -13.08 26.61 3.70
C PRO A 419 -13.16 26.52 2.17
N GLN A 420 -14.24 27.02 1.58
CA GLN A 420 -14.60 26.72 0.18
C GLN A 420 -13.62 27.29 -0.85
N ASP A 421 -12.96 28.40 -0.54
CA ASP A 421 -12.06 29.13 -1.46
C ASP A 421 -10.58 29.06 -1.06
N THR A 422 -10.24 28.21 -0.08
CA THR A 422 -8.84 27.98 0.30
C THR A 422 -8.25 26.85 -0.53
N PRO A 423 -7.07 27.05 -1.16
CA PRO A 423 -6.39 25.98 -1.89
C PRO A 423 -6.14 24.75 -1.02
N ILE A 424 -6.44 23.59 -1.57
CA ILE A 424 -6.19 22.30 -0.94
C ILE A 424 -4.71 21.98 -1.14
N PRO A 425 -3.93 21.75 -0.06
CA PRO A 425 -2.53 21.38 -0.17
C PRO A 425 -2.30 20.18 -1.10
N PHE A 426 -1.26 20.23 -1.93
CA PHE A 426 -1.01 19.19 -2.94
C PHE A 426 -0.93 17.77 -2.34
N TRP A 427 -0.37 17.62 -1.13
CA TRP A 427 -0.23 16.32 -0.46
C TRP A 427 -1.58 15.71 -0.05
N GLN A 428 -2.63 16.54 0.10
CA GLN A 428 -4.01 16.10 0.35
C GLN A 428 -4.80 15.83 -0.94
N GLN A 429 -4.19 15.99 -2.11
CA GLN A 429 -4.87 15.79 -3.40
C GLN A 429 -4.71 14.38 -3.97
N ALA A 430 -4.10 13.44 -3.24
CA ALA A 430 -3.92 12.05 -3.65
C ALA A 430 -5.25 11.33 -3.89
N LEU A 431 -5.19 10.18 -4.59
CA LEU A 431 -6.35 9.32 -4.87
C LEU A 431 -7.46 10.04 -5.68
N TRP A 432 -7.08 11.02 -6.48
CA TRP A 432 -7.99 11.71 -7.38
C TRP A 432 -8.28 10.85 -8.61
N PHE A 433 -7.25 10.43 -9.35
CA PHE A 433 -7.42 9.61 -10.53
C PHE A 433 -7.59 8.14 -10.16
N LEU A 434 -8.74 7.57 -10.49
CA LEU A 434 -8.99 6.13 -10.38
C LEU A 434 -8.42 5.35 -11.58
N ARG A 435 -8.45 5.99 -12.74
CA ARG A 435 -8.00 5.50 -14.03
C ARG A 435 -7.03 6.51 -14.62
N GLU A 436 -6.09 6.03 -15.43
CA GLU A 436 -5.14 6.90 -16.11
C GLU A 436 -5.86 7.98 -16.90
N SER A 437 -5.42 9.23 -16.72
CA SER A 437 -6.04 10.38 -17.35
C SER A 437 -6.00 10.25 -18.87
N GLY A 438 -7.16 10.36 -19.51
CA GLY A 438 -7.31 10.21 -20.97
C GLY A 438 -7.70 8.81 -21.44
N TYR A 439 -7.79 7.83 -20.54
CA TYR A 439 -8.20 6.46 -20.87
C TYR A 439 -9.57 6.10 -20.30
N GLN A 440 -10.29 5.20 -20.97
CA GLN A 440 -11.63 4.74 -20.58
C GLN A 440 -11.77 3.23 -20.74
N GLU A 441 -12.64 2.60 -19.95
CA GLU A 441 -12.91 1.18 -20.12
C GLU A 441 -13.47 0.87 -21.51
N GLY A 442 -12.99 -0.21 -22.12
CA GLY A 442 -13.43 -0.61 -23.46
C GLY A 442 -12.86 0.24 -24.61
N SER A 443 -12.02 1.26 -24.35
CA SER A 443 -11.26 1.93 -25.41
C SER A 443 -10.31 0.92 -26.08
N ALA A 444 -10.24 0.95 -27.41
CA ALA A 444 -9.36 0.08 -28.16
C ALA A 444 -8.00 0.75 -28.41
N VAL A 445 -6.94 0.02 -28.08
CA VAL A 445 -5.50 0.22 -28.35
C VAL A 445 -4.90 1.56 -27.91
N GLY A 446 -4.38 1.58 -26.68
CA GLY A 446 -3.40 2.54 -26.17
C GLY A 446 -1.95 2.00 -26.19
N ALA A 447 -1.01 2.77 -25.62
CA ALA A 447 0.43 2.43 -25.59
C ALA A 447 0.81 1.28 -24.62
N TYR A 448 -0.15 0.70 -23.89
CA TYR A 448 0.08 -0.22 -22.75
C TYR A 448 -0.11 -1.71 -23.10
N GLN A 449 0.13 -2.09 -24.35
CA GLN A 449 -0.25 -3.39 -24.88
C GLN A 449 0.92 -4.22 -25.42
N GLN A 450 1.02 -5.47 -24.94
CA GLN A 450 1.78 -6.57 -25.55
C GLN A 450 0.81 -7.67 -26.01
N CYS A 451 -0.18 -7.26 -26.82
CA CYS A 451 -1.35 -8.08 -27.11
C CYS A 451 -1.24 -8.90 -28.40
N GLU A 452 -0.13 -8.78 -29.12
CA GLU A 452 0.08 -9.48 -30.40
C GLU A 452 1.21 -10.52 -30.30
N PRO A 453 1.05 -11.68 -30.97
CA PRO A 453 2.12 -12.65 -31.10
C PRO A 453 3.41 -11.99 -31.62
N GLY A 454 4.48 -12.06 -30.84
CA GLY A 454 5.79 -11.50 -31.21
C GLY A 454 6.12 -10.13 -30.63
N SER A 455 5.22 -9.46 -29.90
CA SER A 455 5.60 -8.24 -29.15
C SER A 455 6.56 -8.59 -28.00
N HIS A 456 7.75 -7.97 -27.99
CA HIS A 456 8.84 -7.99 -26.98
C HIS A 456 8.88 -9.17 -25.97
N ALA A 457 8.75 -10.39 -26.49
CA ALA A 457 9.18 -11.68 -25.95
C ALA A 457 8.51 -12.21 -24.65
N THR A 458 7.84 -13.37 -24.78
CA THR A 458 7.38 -14.33 -23.74
C THR A 458 6.11 -14.02 -22.94
N ASN A 459 5.82 -12.78 -22.53
CA ASN A 459 4.69 -12.54 -21.62
C ASN A 459 3.31 -12.58 -22.28
N TRP A 460 3.20 -12.32 -23.58
CA TRP A 460 1.91 -12.37 -24.29
C TRP A 460 1.27 -13.77 -24.29
N ILE A 461 2.07 -14.83 -24.12
CA ILE A 461 1.60 -16.22 -24.06
C ILE A 461 0.90 -16.50 -22.73
N PHE A 462 1.53 -16.09 -21.63
CA PHE A 462 1.10 -16.38 -20.27
C PHE A 462 0.12 -15.34 -19.72
N TYR A 463 0.28 -14.09 -20.18
CA TYR A 463 -0.53 -12.95 -19.79
C TYR A 463 -1.19 -12.34 -21.03
N ALA A 464 -1.86 -13.19 -21.80
CA ALA A 464 -2.52 -12.78 -23.04
C ALA A 464 -3.59 -11.73 -22.78
N CYS A 465 -3.58 -10.68 -23.59
CA CYS A 465 -4.60 -9.64 -23.51
C CYS A 465 -5.98 -10.19 -23.84
N ALA A 466 -6.96 -9.81 -23.04
CA ALA A 466 -8.34 -10.14 -23.30
C ALA A 466 -8.93 -9.36 -24.47
N LYS A 467 -10.04 -9.83 -25.03
CA LYS A 467 -10.82 -9.11 -26.05
C LYS A 467 -12.20 -8.79 -25.54
N ASN A 468 -12.70 -7.61 -25.88
CA ASN A 468 -14.11 -7.26 -25.67
C ASN A 468 -15.03 -8.02 -26.65
N SER A 469 -16.34 -7.87 -26.49
CA SER A 469 -17.36 -8.49 -27.35
C SER A 469 -17.27 -8.11 -28.82
N ALA A 470 -16.62 -6.98 -29.16
CA ALA A 470 -16.35 -6.55 -30.52
C ALA A 470 -15.04 -7.14 -31.09
N GLY A 471 -14.37 -8.04 -30.38
CA GLY A 471 -13.12 -8.68 -30.79
C GLY A 471 -11.89 -7.77 -30.70
N ARG A 472 -12.00 -6.61 -30.04
CA ARG A 472 -10.87 -5.67 -29.83
C ARG A 472 -10.18 -5.98 -28.52
N TYR A 473 -8.85 -5.88 -28.48
CA TYR A 473 -8.09 -6.09 -27.24
C TYR A 473 -8.48 -5.06 -26.18
N LEU A 474 -8.58 -5.54 -24.93
CA LEU A 474 -8.70 -4.70 -23.75
C LEU A 474 -7.39 -3.97 -23.50
N ASP A 475 -7.49 -2.79 -22.89
CA ASP A 475 -6.34 -1.98 -22.55
C ASP A 475 -5.99 -2.04 -21.06
N TYR A 476 -4.68 -2.12 -20.79
CA TYR A 476 -4.10 -2.28 -19.46
C TYR A 476 -3.41 -0.99 -18.99
N PHE A 477 -4.02 0.16 -19.30
CA PHE A 477 -3.65 1.46 -18.72
C PHE A 477 -3.79 1.48 -17.19
N GLY A 478 -3.22 2.51 -16.57
CA GLY A 478 -3.14 2.66 -15.11
C GLY A 478 -4.49 2.61 -14.39
N ARG A 479 -4.62 1.76 -13.37
CA ARG A 479 -5.80 1.67 -12.49
C ARG A 479 -5.42 1.63 -11.02
N GLY A 480 -6.27 2.20 -10.18
CA GLY A 480 -6.14 2.17 -8.72
C GLY A 480 -4.99 3.05 -8.18
N ALA A 481 -4.73 2.93 -6.89
CA ALA A 481 -3.91 3.87 -6.12
C ALA A 481 -2.43 3.92 -6.55
N LYS A 482 -1.94 2.83 -7.17
CA LYS A 482 -0.58 2.72 -7.70
C LYS A 482 -0.50 2.88 -9.23
N GLN A 483 -1.64 3.08 -9.90
CA GLN A 483 -1.75 3.03 -11.36
C GLN A 483 -1.13 1.74 -11.92
N LEU A 484 -1.69 0.59 -11.53
CA LEU A 484 -1.27 -0.70 -12.06
C LEU A 484 -1.51 -0.70 -13.58
N SER A 485 -0.46 -0.92 -14.36
CA SER A 485 -0.50 -0.92 -15.83
C SER A 485 0.16 -2.18 -16.39
N TRP A 486 -0.13 -2.50 -17.65
CA TRP A 486 0.36 -3.64 -18.42
C TRP A 486 -0.21 -5.00 -18.03
N ASN A 487 -0.53 -5.81 -19.05
CA ASN A 487 -0.98 -7.19 -18.91
C ASN A 487 -0.03 -8.05 -18.05
N TYR A 488 1.29 -7.86 -18.18
CA TYR A 488 2.28 -8.58 -17.38
C TYR A 488 2.34 -8.16 -15.90
N ASN A 489 1.58 -7.14 -15.46
CA ASN A 489 1.35 -6.87 -14.04
C ASN A 489 -0.06 -7.34 -13.61
N PHE A 490 -1.08 -7.16 -14.46
CA PHE A 490 -2.44 -7.65 -14.17
C PHE A 490 -2.49 -9.17 -14.05
N GLY A 491 -1.76 -9.91 -14.91
CA GLY A 491 -1.68 -11.36 -14.88
C GLY A 491 -1.12 -11.91 -13.57
N PRO A 492 0.12 -11.54 -13.17
CA PRO A 492 0.68 -11.94 -11.88
C PRO A 492 -0.14 -11.49 -10.67
N PHE A 493 -0.72 -10.29 -10.70
CA PHE A 493 -1.62 -9.85 -9.63
C PHE A 493 -2.87 -10.74 -9.54
N SER A 494 -3.47 -11.07 -10.69
CA SER A 494 -4.60 -12.00 -10.76
C SER A 494 -4.21 -13.41 -10.27
N GLN A 495 -3.03 -13.89 -10.66
CA GLN A 495 -2.49 -15.17 -10.19
C GLN A 495 -2.35 -15.19 -8.66
N ALA A 496 -1.81 -14.13 -8.07
CA ALA A 496 -1.63 -14.03 -6.62
C ALA A 496 -2.96 -14.05 -5.85
N LEU A 497 -4.02 -13.47 -6.43
CA LEU A 497 -5.32 -13.36 -5.76
C LEU A 497 -6.23 -14.57 -5.97
N TYR A 498 -6.23 -15.13 -7.19
CA TYR A 498 -7.23 -16.08 -7.67
C TYR A 498 -6.64 -17.42 -8.12
N ASN A 499 -5.32 -17.55 -8.09
CA ASN A 499 -4.61 -18.68 -8.70
C ASN A 499 -4.95 -18.87 -10.21
N ASP A 500 -5.36 -17.79 -10.87
CA ASP A 500 -5.69 -17.73 -12.29
C ASP A 500 -5.29 -16.35 -12.83
N PRO A 501 -4.39 -16.26 -13.84
CA PRO A 501 -3.97 -14.98 -14.37
C PRO A 501 -5.09 -14.25 -15.12
N ASN A 502 -6.15 -14.97 -15.53
CA ASN A 502 -7.14 -14.46 -16.46
C ASN A 502 -8.26 -13.64 -15.82
N VAL A 503 -8.52 -13.80 -14.51
CA VAL A 503 -9.63 -13.11 -13.84
C VAL A 503 -9.55 -11.59 -14.02
N LEU A 504 -8.36 -11.00 -13.83
CA LEU A 504 -8.14 -9.57 -14.04
C LEU A 504 -7.64 -9.23 -15.44
N LEU A 505 -7.10 -10.18 -16.20
CA LEU A 505 -6.83 -9.93 -17.62
C LEU A 505 -8.13 -9.75 -18.41
N ASP A 506 -9.17 -10.53 -18.11
CA ASP A 506 -10.48 -10.47 -18.75
C ASP A 506 -11.35 -9.34 -18.23
N ASN A 507 -11.07 -8.86 -17.02
CA ASN A 507 -11.85 -7.81 -16.36
C ASN A 507 -10.94 -6.77 -15.67
N PRO A 508 -10.08 -6.06 -16.41
CA PRO A 508 -9.09 -5.15 -15.81
C PRO A 508 -9.73 -3.99 -15.04
N GLY A 509 -10.93 -3.55 -15.44
CA GLY A 509 -11.70 -2.52 -14.73
C GLY A 509 -12.00 -2.84 -13.26
N ARG A 510 -12.04 -4.13 -12.87
CA ARG A 510 -12.22 -4.53 -11.47
C ARG A 510 -11.17 -3.95 -10.54
N VAL A 511 -9.95 -3.68 -11.04
CA VAL A 511 -8.88 -3.06 -10.26
C VAL A 511 -9.23 -1.63 -9.84
N ALA A 512 -10.00 -0.90 -10.64
CA ALA A 512 -10.48 0.43 -10.28
C ALA A 512 -11.73 0.37 -9.37
N ASP A 513 -12.70 -0.47 -9.72
CA ASP A 513 -14.07 -0.33 -9.20
C ASP A 513 -14.32 -1.08 -7.87
N THR A 514 -13.33 -1.81 -7.36
CA THR A 514 -13.46 -2.62 -6.14
C THR A 514 -12.34 -2.32 -5.14
N TRP A 515 -12.30 -3.02 -4.00
CA TRP A 515 -11.19 -2.92 -3.04
C TRP A 515 -9.81 -3.29 -3.63
N LEU A 516 -9.79 -3.86 -4.84
CA LEU A 516 -8.58 -4.06 -5.63
C LEU A 516 -7.84 -2.76 -5.95
N ASN A 517 -8.50 -1.60 -5.86
CA ASN A 517 -7.87 -0.30 -6.10
C ASN A 517 -6.78 0.03 -5.07
N PHE A 518 -6.88 -0.49 -3.85
CA PHE A 518 -5.81 -0.49 -2.85
C PHE A 518 -5.01 -1.78 -2.86
N ALA A 519 -5.66 -2.93 -3.06
CA ALA A 519 -4.97 -4.22 -3.00
C ALA A 519 -3.88 -4.37 -4.07
N SER A 520 -4.08 -3.79 -5.26
CA SER A 520 -3.04 -3.77 -6.32
C SER A 520 -1.80 -2.98 -5.90
N ALA A 521 -1.96 -1.86 -5.19
CA ALA A 521 -0.86 -1.08 -4.65
C ALA A 521 -0.12 -1.83 -3.53
N ILE A 522 -0.87 -2.53 -2.68
CA ILE A 522 -0.29 -3.32 -1.58
C ILE A 522 0.42 -4.56 -2.13
N TRP A 523 -0.18 -5.26 -3.10
CA TRP A 523 0.46 -6.34 -3.84
C TRP A 523 1.79 -5.88 -4.42
N PHE A 524 1.81 -4.73 -5.12
CA PHE A 524 3.05 -4.15 -5.64
C PHE A 524 4.07 -3.90 -4.52
N ALA A 525 3.61 -3.41 -3.36
CA ALA A 525 4.49 -3.12 -2.22
C ALA A 525 5.15 -4.38 -1.62
N VAL A 526 4.45 -5.52 -1.62
CA VAL A 526 4.94 -6.78 -1.02
C VAL A 526 5.55 -7.74 -2.04
N THR A 527 5.41 -7.47 -3.35
CA THR A 527 5.92 -8.33 -4.43
C THR A 527 7.26 -7.82 -4.95
N PRO A 528 8.30 -8.68 -5.07
CA PRO A 528 9.54 -8.28 -5.70
C PRO A 528 9.41 -8.10 -7.22
N GLN A 529 10.19 -7.17 -7.77
CA GLN A 529 10.38 -7.03 -9.21
C GLN A 529 11.86 -7.20 -9.52
N THR A 530 12.29 -8.46 -9.62
CA THR A 530 13.69 -8.85 -9.81
C THR A 530 14.47 -7.92 -10.75
N PRO A 531 15.65 -7.41 -10.34
CA PRO A 531 16.34 -7.71 -9.07
C PRO A 531 15.81 -6.94 -7.84
N LYS A 532 14.82 -6.05 -7.98
CA LYS A 532 14.32 -5.22 -6.87
C LYS A 532 13.58 -6.07 -5.80
N PRO A 533 13.85 -5.84 -4.50
CA PRO A 533 13.09 -6.47 -3.41
C PRO A 533 11.64 -5.95 -3.35
N PRO A 534 10.80 -6.55 -2.49
CA PRO A 534 9.57 -5.91 -2.04
C PRO A 534 9.84 -4.50 -1.52
N MET A 535 8.99 -3.55 -1.88
CA MET A 535 9.09 -2.17 -1.41
C MET A 535 9.05 -2.08 0.12
N THR A 536 8.29 -2.95 0.78
CA THR A 536 8.19 -2.99 2.25
C THR A 536 9.54 -3.21 2.92
N TRP A 537 10.46 -3.95 2.30
CA TRP A 537 11.77 -4.26 2.90
C TRP A 537 12.69 -3.04 3.02
N ALA A 538 12.48 -2.02 2.19
CA ALA A 538 13.17 -0.75 2.31
C ALA A 538 12.73 0.05 3.55
N ILE A 539 11.63 -0.33 4.19
CA ILE A 539 11.00 0.39 5.29
C ILE A 539 11.02 -0.41 6.60
N ASP A 540 10.71 -1.70 6.53
CA ASP A 540 10.51 -2.56 7.71
C ASP A 540 11.83 -3.09 8.31
N GLY A 541 12.97 -2.77 7.71
CA GLY A 541 14.29 -3.18 8.18
C GLY A 541 14.70 -4.61 7.82
N THR A 542 13.94 -5.32 6.98
CA THR A 542 14.30 -6.65 6.45
C THR A 542 15.57 -6.56 5.60
N TRP A 543 15.68 -5.52 4.75
CA TRP A 543 16.91 -5.29 4.00
C TRP A 543 17.99 -4.65 4.88
N LYS A 544 19.10 -5.39 5.04
CA LYS A 544 20.35 -4.89 5.63
C LYS A 544 21.38 -4.69 4.52
N PRO A 545 21.72 -3.44 4.13
CA PRO A 545 22.68 -3.19 3.05
C PRO A 545 24.03 -3.85 3.29
N ASN A 546 24.57 -4.47 2.26
CA ASN A 546 25.96 -4.91 2.25
C ASN A 546 26.88 -3.93 1.50
N ALA A 547 28.15 -4.30 1.30
CA ALA A 547 29.11 -3.43 0.61
C ALA A 547 28.71 -3.08 -0.83
N VAL A 548 28.01 -3.98 -1.54
CA VAL A 548 27.51 -3.73 -2.90
C VAL A 548 26.42 -2.68 -2.87
N ASP A 549 25.45 -2.83 -1.97
CA ASP A 549 24.37 -1.85 -1.78
C ASP A 549 24.93 -0.46 -1.43
N LEU A 550 25.83 -0.40 -0.45
CA LEU A 550 26.46 0.85 -0.03
C LEU A 550 27.29 1.50 -1.15
N GLY A 551 28.03 0.70 -1.93
CA GLY A 551 28.77 1.16 -3.12
C GLY A 551 27.87 1.68 -4.23
N ASN A 552 26.63 1.20 -4.31
CA ASN A 552 25.59 1.68 -5.21
C ASN A 552 24.75 2.83 -4.62
N ASN A 553 25.17 3.35 -3.46
CA ASN A 553 24.47 4.38 -2.70
C ASN A 553 23.01 3.99 -2.35
N MET A 554 22.77 2.70 -2.18
CA MET A 554 21.50 2.12 -1.80
C MET A 554 21.46 1.95 -0.27
N LYS A 555 20.48 2.58 0.38
CA LYS A 555 20.20 2.41 1.82
C LYS A 555 18.68 2.34 2.07
N PRO A 556 18.21 1.72 3.16
CA PRO A 556 16.80 1.67 3.53
C PRO A 556 16.29 3.09 3.79
N GLY A 557 15.04 3.34 3.40
CA GLY A 557 14.43 4.66 3.45
C GLY A 557 13.53 4.94 2.26
N PHE A 558 12.83 6.08 2.32
CA PHE A 558 11.88 6.50 1.28
C PHE A 558 12.50 6.60 -0.13
N GLY A 559 13.77 7.02 -0.25
CA GLY A 559 14.44 7.09 -1.56
C GLY A 559 14.53 5.73 -2.27
N ALA A 560 14.74 4.65 -1.51
CA ALA A 560 14.80 3.30 -2.08
C ALA A 560 13.42 2.83 -2.58
N THR A 561 12.31 3.26 -1.96
CA THR A 561 10.96 2.93 -2.43
C THR A 561 10.65 3.65 -3.74
N VAL A 562 11.10 4.89 -3.91
CA VAL A 562 11.06 5.60 -5.20
C VAL A 562 11.81 4.83 -6.29
N PHE A 563 13.02 4.34 -5.97
CA PHE A 563 13.80 3.53 -6.91
C PHE A 563 13.09 2.24 -7.31
N ILE A 564 12.47 1.55 -6.35
CA ILE A 564 11.73 0.31 -6.61
C ILE A 564 10.56 0.61 -7.56
N ILE A 565 9.79 1.67 -7.30
CA ILE A 565 8.64 2.06 -8.12
C ILE A 565 9.03 2.46 -9.53
N ASN A 566 9.98 3.39 -9.70
CA ASN A 566 10.25 3.96 -11.02
C ASN A 566 11.71 4.39 -11.24
N GLY A 567 12.67 3.67 -10.64
CA GLY A 567 14.08 4.04 -10.65
C GLY A 567 14.71 4.17 -12.03
N GLY A 568 14.24 3.40 -13.03
CA GLY A 568 14.73 3.50 -14.41
C GLY A 568 14.41 4.83 -15.11
N ILE A 569 13.44 5.59 -14.59
CA ILE A 569 13.02 6.89 -15.15
C ILE A 569 13.37 8.03 -14.21
N GLU A 570 13.18 7.84 -12.91
CA GLU A 570 13.23 8.90 -11.88
C GLU A 570 14.58 9.00 -11.15
N CYS A 571 15.41 7.95 -11.17
CA CYS A 571 16.59 7.84 -10.30
C CYS A 571 17.90 7.66 -11.09
N GLY A 572 19.04 7.70 -10.39
CA GLY A 572 20.35 7.33 -10.95
C GLY A 572 20.95 8.31 -11.97
N LYS A 573 20.36 9.51 -12.13
CA LYS A 573 20.85 10.54 -13.08
C LYS A 573 21.96 11.43 -12.50
N GLY A 574 22.27 11.28 -11.21
CA GLY A 574 23.19 12.15 -10.49
C GLY A 574 22.61 13.55 -10.26
N GLY A 575 23.19 14.29 -9.31
CA GLY A 575 22.84 15.70 -9.09
C GLY A 575 21.50 15.90 -8.36
N ALA A 576 20.68 16.83 -8.85
CA ALA A 576 19.41 17.19 -8.22
C ALA A 576 18.30 16.14 -8.48
N GLU A 577 17.37 16.01 -7.54
CA GLU A 577 16.21 15.14 -7.69
C GLU A 577 15.30 15.59 -8.84
N GLN A 578 14.70 14.61 -9.53
CA GLN A 578 13.67 14.91 -10.53
C GLN A 578 12.44 15.55 -9.86
N PRO A 579 11.66 16.38 -10.57
CA PRO A 579 10.48 17.04 -10.00
C PRO A 579 9.47 16.06 -9.39
N GLN A 580 9.26 14.91 -10.04
CA GLN A 580 8.38 13.85 -9.55
C GLN A 580 8.86 13.28 -8.20
N VAL A 581 10.18 13.09 -8.06
CA VAL A 581 10.78 12.62 -6.80
C VAL A 581 10.66 13.69 -5.72
N THR A 582 10.86 14.96 -6.07
CA THR A 582 10.67 16.09 -5.15
C THR A 582 9.23 16.13 -4.62
N ASN A 583 8.23 15.93 -5.48
CA ASN A 583 6.83 15.84 -5.07
C ASN A 583 6.58 14.70 -4.09
N ARG A 584 7.11 13.50 -4.38
CA ARG A 584 7.04 12.34 -3.47
C ARG A 584 7.67 12.64 -2.12
N ILE A 585 8.86 13.24 -2.09
CA ILE A 585 9.56 13.61 -0.86
C ILE A 585 8.73 14.60 -0.03
N ASN A 586 8.19 15.63 -0.69
CA ASN A 586 7.39 16.64 0.00
C ASN A 586 6.10 16.03 0.57
N ALA A 587 5.42 15.17 -0.19
CA ALA A 587 4.25 14.44 0.31
C ALA A 587 4.62 13.53 1.48
N TYR A 588 5.76 12.84 1.41
CA TYR A 588 6.22 11.95 2.49
C TYR A 588 6.51 12.69 3.78
N LYS A 589 7.13 13.87 3.74
CA LYS A 589 7.35 14.69 4.93
C LYS A 589 6.04 15.09 5.61
N GLU A 590 5.03 15.48 4.83
CA GLU A 590 3.71 15.83 5.33
C GLU A 590 2.99 14.61 5.91
N MET A 591 2.95 13.50 5.17
CA MET A 591 2.33 12.25 5.64
C MET A 591 3.03 11.70 6.88
N ALA A 592 4.35 11.78 6.95
CA ALA A 592 5.12 11.37 8.12
C ALA A 592 4.75 12.21 9.36
N ARG A 593 4.62 13.53 9.20
CA ARG A 593 4.13 14.42 10.26
C ARG A 593 2.73 14.02 10.71
N GLU A 594 1.80 13.84 9.77
CA GLU A 594 0.40 13.52 10.07
C GLU A 594 0.20 12.15 10.73
N LEU A 595 1.12 11.21 10.49
CA LEU A 595 1.06 9.84 11.03
C LEU A 595 2.01 9.60 12.20
N ASN A 596 2.68 10.65 12.68
CA ASN A 596 3.68 10.59 13.76
C ASN A 596 4.82 9.61 13.46
N VAL A 597 5.41 9.73 12.27
CA VAL A 597 6.60 9.01 11.82
C VAL A 597 7.80 9.91 12.00
N THR A 598 8.77 9.45 12.80
CA THR A 598 10.09 10.09 12.86
C THR A 598 10.87 9.75 11.59
N ILE A 599 11.34 10.79 10.89
CA ILE A 599 12.30 10.65 9.79
C ILE A 599 13.70 10.89 10.37
N PRO A 600 14.55 9.86 10.48
CA PRO A 600 15.92 10.04 10.92
C PRO A 600 16.71 10.96 9.96
N PRO A 601 17.61 11.83 10.46
CA PRO A 601 18.40 12.72 9.61
C PRO A 601 19.21 12.00 8.52
N GLU A 602 19.59 10.75 8.76
CA GLU A 602 20.38 9.90 7.87
C GLU A 602 19.54 9.13 6.84
N GLU A 603 18.21 9.15 6.94
CA GLU A 603 17.34 8.46 6.00
C GLU A 603 17.40 9.13 4.61
N PRO A 604 17.81 8.41 3.55
CA PRO A 604 17.75 8.95 2.21
C PRO A 604 16.29 9.08 1.77
N LEU A 605 15.87 10.31 1.51
CA LEU A 605 14.52 10.60 0.98
C LEU A 605 14.48 10.58 -0.55
N GLY A 606 15.59 10.91 -1.20
CA GLY A 606 15.71 10.96 -2.66
C GLY A 606 16.47 9.77 -3.24
N CYS A 607 16.55 9.72 -4.57
CA CYS A 607 17.17 8.61 -5.30
C CYS A 607 18.07 9.07 -6.47
N ALA A 608 18.37 10.36 -6.61
CA ALA A 608 19.13 10.89 -7.75
C ALA A 608 20.49 10.19 -7.95
N ASN A 609 21.14 9.81 -6.84
CA ASN A 609 22.46 9.18 -6.86
C ASN A 609 22.44 7.66 -6.61
N MET A 610 21.26 7.03 -6.56
CA MET A 610 21.12 5.59 -6.37
C MET A 610 21.40 4.82 -7.66
N ARG A 611 22.22 3.77 -7.60
CA ARG A 611 22.58 2.94 -8.76
C ARG A 611 21.81 1.62 -8.86
N GLY A 612 20.89 1.38 -7.93
CA GLY A 612 19.97 0.25 -7.94
C GLY A 612 20.49 -1.03 -7.28
N PHE A 613 19.58 -2.01 -7.25
CA PHE A 613 19.85 -3.36 -6.75
C PHE A 613 20.44 -4.20 -7.88
N ASN A 614 21.69 -4.64 -7.71
CA ASN A 614 22.44 -5.37 -8.72
C ASN A 614 22.83 -6.75 -8.19
N GLU A 615 23.52 -7.56 -9.00
CA GLU A 615 24.09 -8.81 -8.52
C GLU A 615 24.97 -8.57 -7.28
N GLY A 616 24.77 -9.40 -6.25
CA GLY A 616 25.47 -9.28 -4.97
C GLY A 616 24.83 -8.30 -3.98
N SER A 617 23.81 -7.51 -4.35
CA SER A 617 23.01 -6.74 -3.39
C SER A 617 22.33 -7.64 -2.36
N ALA A 618 22.28 -7.23 -1.09
CA ALA A 618 21.77 -8.07 0.00
C ALA A 618 20.26 -8.34 -0.09
N ALA A 619 19.53 -7.44 -0.74
CA ALA A 619 18.09 -7.59 -1.00
C ALA A 619 17.76 -7.81 -2.48
N ALA A 620 18.76 -8.08 -3.34
CA ALA A 620 18.44 -8.46 -4.70
C ALA A 620 17.80 -9.85 -4.73
N ILE A 621 16.58 -9.95 -5.25
CA ILE A 621 15.85 -11.21 -5.31
C ILE A 621 15.87 -11.73 -6.75
N LYS A 622 16.55 -12.85 -6.97
CA LYS A 622 16.47 -13.63 -8.21
C LYS A 622 15.45 -14.75 -8.01
N ALA A 623 14.20 -14.52 -8.44
CA ALA A 623 13.10 -15.46 -8.21
C ALA A 623 12.64 -16.18 -9.48
N TYR A 624 12.83 -15.54 -10.63
CA TYR A 624 12.27 -15.99 -11.89
C TYR A 624 13.07 -17.14 -12.49
N LEU A 625 12.38 -17.95 -13.31
CA LEU A 625 12.93 -19.12 -13.95
C LEU A 625 12.89 -18.97 -15.47
N ASP A 626 13.98 -19.35 -16.12
CA ASP A 626 14.09 -19.45 -17.57
C ASP A 626 14.82 -20.75 -17.95
N LYS A 627 14.74 -21.15 -19.22
CA LYS A 627 15.43 -22.32 -19.75
C LYS A 627 16.92 -22.29 -19.41
N ASP A 628 17.44 -23.42 -18.95
CA ASP A 628 18.89 -23.59 -18.86
C ASP A 628 19.45 -23.92 -20.25
N TYR A 629 20.13 -22.94 -20.86
CA TYR A 629 20.77 -23.09 -22.17
C TYR A 629 22.15 -23.79 -22.11
N SER A 630 22.58 -24.23 -20.92
CA SER A 630 23.87 -24.91 -20.76
C SER A 630 23.86 -26.36 -21.28
N TRP A 631 25.06 -26.89 -21.49
CA TRP A 631 25.30 -28.25 -21.97
C TRP A 631 26.07 -29.05 -20.94
N ALA A 632 25.64 -30.29 -20.68
CA ALA A 632 26.29 -31.25 -19.82
C ALA A 632 26.45 -32.59 -20.54
N ASN A 633 27.65 -33.16 -20.53
CA ASN A 633 27.94 -34.47 -21.14
C ASN A 633 27.51 -34.57 -22.62
N GLY A 634 27.72 -33.48 -23.39
CA GLY A 634 27.37 -33.43 -24.81
C GLY A 634 25.87 -33.33 -25.11
N LYS A 635 25.02 -33.05 -24.10
CA LYS A 635 23.58 -32.84 -24.25
C LYS A 635 23.13 -31.54 -23.58
N PRO A 636 22.09 -30.86 -24.08
CA PRO A 636 21.51 -29.71 -23.37
C PRO A 636 20.96 -30.16 -22.01
N VAL A 637 21.16 -29.33 -21.00
CA VAL A 637 20.56 -29.56 -19.67
C VAL A 637 19.04 -29.50 -19.81
N THR A 638 18.34 -30.51 -19.29
CA THR A 638 16.88 -30.52 -19.25
C THR A 638 16.42 -29.91 -17.94
N GLY A 639 15.98 -28.66 -17.99
CA GLY A 639 15.56 -27.93 -16.82
C GLY A 639 15.56 -26.41 -17.03
N CYS A 640 15.06 -25.71 -16.02
CA CYS A 640 15.20 -24.27 -15.92
C CYS A 640 16.29 -23.88 -14.90
N LYS A 641 16.67 -22.61 -14.91
CA LYS A 641 17.56 -21.99 -13.93
C LYS A 641 16.98 -20.67 -13.44
N VAL A 642 17.46 -20.20 -12.30
CA VAL A 642 17.09 -18.90 -11.75
C VAL A 642 17.73 -17.78 -12.58
N VAL A 643 16.95 -16.75 -12.90
CA VAL A 643 17.37 -15.58 -13.67
C VAL A 643 17.06 -14.27 -12.94
N ASP A 644 17.69 -13.18 -13.40
CA ASP A 644 17.62 -11.83 -12.82
C ASP A 644 16.75 -10.86 -13.65
N TYR A 645 15.89 -11.40 -14.52
CA TYR A 645 14.86 -10.67 -15.26
C TYR A 645 13.49 -11.33 -15.06
N GLY A 646 12.42 -10.58 -15.30
CA GLY A 646 11.06 -11.07 -15.15
C GLY A 646 10.70 -12.15 -16.16
N MET A 647 10.13 -13.26 -15.69
CA MET A 647 9.60 -14.37 -16.49
C MET A 647 8.23 -14.80 -15.95
N PRO A 648 7.42 -15.55 -16.71
CA PRO A 648 6.13 -16.06 -16.24
C PRO A 648 6.24 -17.12 -15.13
N PHE A 649 7.39 -17.77 -14.99
CA PHE A 649 7.65 -18.79 -13.98
C PHE A 649 8.55 -18.25 -12.89
N SER A 650 8.26 -18.58 -11.63
CA SER A 650 9.03 -18.09 -10.50
C SER A 650 9.05 -19.10 -9.36
N LEU A 651 10.20 -19.22 -8.69
CA LEU A 651 10.32 -19.96 -7.44
C LEU A 651 9.38 -19.45 -6.35
N ILE A 652 8.75 -18.28 -6.50
CA ILE A 652 7.70 -17.82 -5.60
C ILE A 652 6.52 -18.81 -5.61
N ASN A 653 6.11 -19.33 -6.76
CA ASN A 653 5.01 -20.28 -6.86
C ASN A 653 5.55 -21.72 -6.81
N PRO A 654 5.12 -22.56 -5.84
CA PRO A 654 5.50 -23.96 -5.82
C PRO A 654 5.07 -24.69 -7.10
N GLY A 655 5.98 -25.47 -7.69
CA GLY A 655 5.74 -26.24 -8.92
C GLY A 655 6.10 -25.51 -10.21
N ASP A 656 6.41 -24.21 -10.17
CA ASP A 656 6.79 -23.44 -11.35
C ASP A 656 8.11 -23.92 -11.98
N TYR A 657 8.98 -24.59 -11.23
CA TYR A 657 10.16 -25.23 -11.82
C TYR A 657 9.78 -26.30 -12.83
N LYS A 658 8.80 -27.14 -12.48
CA LYS A 658 8.25 -28.13 -13.40
C LYS A 658 7.50 -27.45 -14.54
N ALA A 659 6.66 -26.45 -14.26
CA ALA A 659 5.91 -25.74 -15.29
C ALA A 659 6.82 -25.07 -16.33
N CYS A 660 7.92 -24.47 -15.87
CA CYS A 660 8.97 -23.90 -16.72
C CYS A 660 9.63 -24.99 -17.59
N THR A 661 10.01 -26.12 -16.98
CA THR A 661 10.65 -27.22 -17.71
C THR A 661 9.69 -27.89 -18.70
N ASP A 662 8.41 -28.02 -18.35
CA ASP A 662 7.39 -28.52 -19.26
C ASP A 662 7.24 -27.58 -20.46
N TYR A 663 7.12 -26.27 -20.21
CA TYR A 663 6.99 -25.28 -21.29
C TYR A 663 8.15 -25.34 -22.29
N PHE A 664 9.39 -25.33 -21.83
CA PHE A 664 10.56 -25.23 -22.70
C PHE A 664 11.03 -26.52 -23.39
N PHE A 665 10.56 -27.68 -22.93
CA PHE A 665 11.05 -28.98 -23.45
C PHE A 665 9.95 -29.88 -24.00
N ARG A 666 8.68 -29.60 -23.70
CA ARG A 666 7.54 -30.35 -24.26
C ARG A 666 6.36 -29.46 -24.67
N GLY A 667 6.43 -28.15 -24.42
CA GLY A 667 5.36 -27.21 -24.69
C GLY A 667 5.23 -26.85 -26.17
N LYS A 668 3.99 -26.82 -26.65
CA LYS A 668 3.58 -26.22 -27.91
C LYS A 668 2.54 -25.15 -27.63
N VAL A 669 2.73 -23.97 -28.19
CA VAL A 669 1.77 -22.86 -28.09
C VAL A 669 0.92 -22.85 -29.34
N GLU A 670 -0.37 -23.09 -29.16
CA GLU A 670 -1.40 -23.01 -30.19
C GLU A 670 -2.15 -21.68 -30.06
N TYR A 671 -2.26 -20.95 -31.16
CA TYR A 671 -3.03 -19.70 -31.24
C TYR A 671 -3.86 -19.73 -32.52
N ASN A 672 -5.17 -19.49 -32.41
CA ASN A 672 -6.13 -19.63 -33.51
C ASN A 672 -6.02 -20.98 -34.26
N GLY A 673 -5.77 -22.07 -33.54
CA GLY A 673 -5.63 -23.42 -34.10
C GLY A 673 -4.31 -23.68 -34.83
N GLN A 674 -3.36 -22.74 -34.80
CA GLN A 674 -2.02 -22.90 -35.38
C GLN A 674 -0.97 -22.99 -34.29
N VAL A 675 -0.02 -23.92 -34.44
CA VAL A 675 1.17 -23.97 -33.56
C VAL A 675 2.08 -22.80 -33.94
N VAL A 676 2.15 -21.79 -33.07
CA VAL A 676 2.95 -20.59 -33.27
C VAL A 676 4.32 -20.67 -32.58
N ILE A 677 4.43 -21.52 -31.55
CA ILE A 677 5.71 -21.85 -30.90
C ILE A 677 5.72 -23.36 -30.67
N ASP A 678 6.81 -24.02 -31.07
CA ASP A 678 7.04 -25.44 -30.84
C ASP A 678 8.38 -25.60 -30.12
N ASN A 679 8.36 -25.60 -28.77
CA ASN A 679 9.58 -25.70 -27.96
C ASN A 679 10.20 -27.11 -27.99
N THR A 680 9.60 -28.05 -28.73
CA THR A 680 10.09 -29.43 -28.88
C THR A 680 11.10 -29.59 -30.01
N LYS A 681 11.28 -28.52 -30.81
CA LYS A 681 12.24 -28.41 -31.91
C LYS A 681 13.32 -27.42 -31.53
#